data_AF-A0AB36XIX0-F1
#
_entry.id   AF-A0AB36XIX0-F1
#
_cell.length_a   1.000
_cell.length_b   1.000
_cell.length_c   1.000
_cell.angle_alpha   90.00
_cell.angle_beta   90.00
_cell.angle_gamma   90.00
#
_symmetry.space_group_name_H-M   'P 1'
#
loop_
_entity.id
_entity.type
_entity.pdbx_description
1 polymer ?
#
loop_
_entity_poly.entity_id
_entity_poly.type
_entity_poly.pdbx_seq_one_letter_code
_entity_poly.pdbx_strand_id
1 'polypeptide(L)'
;MPDTNLSIKPSRYTFSLIQTVSAVFISILLLVSFLSMVSIRGVERVGGYFDTLSEQALPLALHNAELTQSVLEQVKLLTYSTQSTDLDTLNATRGSIDQLASKSNATLEELLFISQSFPDAISLEQQQNLIDDMAQLQTMTNTVLLAQIEIQNKQNLIDSKMSEFRYGVGSIGPEMNRISSFLVEDNPEASDAANRFTSSASAMANTFLMLMMQSDIEKAQDEYRQLRNRIAGLNLAYSDFADWHPDIAEFASLTAPYEMVKEGFTEQGVIKQLLSKLELVQQQEQDLAEVISLANTVINTLNQLSFTASQLIDESELVVNQTITNIDRVLFISGLVIAIIIVLSWLVLRRWVNKGLKNITQQLSLLAEHDFSKQSVLVGPLELQVIASKLNTVVDSTADSVRLVTRNCETLYQTAEVSHDAAEQTNSSMNEQNESLQNMITTITELEASIGEIARISNASNDDAQLAENESVTGSQVVGLNQQRLQALEHSLSLNEESMTDLDGRVKQIREMVDVISGIAENTNLLALNAAIEAARAGEQGRGFAVVADEVRKLASGTSQQTTNIRNMMNELVAAAGRSRSAVTESRSEMANAMQTSGDVKQAFEKIEVAVSQIKGRVEQIMVATEQQARATVDVTHSITRVSEQGEDTKLQLESMIESSEQVAEIAGHQQAMLHKYQLQAEK
;
A
#
# COMPACT_ATOMS: atom_id res chain seq x y z
N MET A 1 -24.82 23.50 -29.94
CA MET A 1 -23.65 23.60 -30.84
C MET A 1 -22.73 22.44 -30.54
N PRO A 2 -22.31 21.65 -31.53
CA PRO A 2 -21.46 20.48 -31.32
C PRO A 2 -19.99 20.88 -31.45
N ASP A 3 -19.12 20.52 -30.50
CA ASP A 3 -17.69 20.47 -30.82
C ASP A 3 -16.87 19.56 -29.90
N THR A 4 -16.16 18.65 -30.58
CA THR A 4 -14.83 18.09 -30.27
C THR A 4 -14.63 17.32 -28.97
N ASN A 5 -15.25 16.14 -28.90
CA ASN A 5 -14.80 15.07 -28.02
C ASN A 5 -13.54 14.41 -28.61
N LEU A 6 -12.37 15.01 -28.35
CA LEU A 6 -11.05 14.42 -28.60
C LEU A 6 -10.85 13.24 -27.65
N SER A 7 -11.40 12.08 -28.05
CA SER A 7 -11.17 10.81 -27.39
C SER A 7 -9.68 10.43 -27.50
N ILE A 8 -8.93 10.71 -26.43
CA ILE A 8 -7.60 10.16 -26.23
C ILE A 8 -7.79 8.65 -26.08
N LYS A 9 -7.43 7.90 -27.12
CA LYS A 9 -7.37 6.43 -27.11
C LYS A 9 -6.62 5.98 -25.85
N PRO A 10 -7.22 5.16 -24.95
CA PRO A 10 -6.46 4.54 -23.89
C PRO A 10 -5.44 3.60 -24.53
N SER A 11 -4.16 3.76 -24.22
CA SER A 11 -3.14 2.80 -24.64
C SER A 11 -3.51 1.45 -24.04
N ARG A 12 -3.93 0.52 -24.90
CA ARG A 12 -4.59 -0.75 -24.54
C ARG A 12 -3.73 -1.76 -23.78
N TYR A 13 -2.52 -1.39 -23.34
CA TYR A 13 -1.64 -2.28 -22.60
C TYR A 13 -0.89 -1.51 -21.52
N THR A 14 -1.52 -1.33 -20.35
CA THR A 14 -0.82 -0.90 -19.13
C THR A 14 -0.23 -2.14 -18.48
N PHE A 15 1.02 -2.45 -18.84
CA PHE A 15 1.73 -3.54 -18.22
C PHE A 15 2.00 -3.23 -16.75
N SER A 16 1.77 -4.22 -15.88
CA SER A 16 2.20 -4.17 -14.48
C SER A 16 3.71 -4.39 -14.42
N LEU A 17 4.38 -3.65 -13.54
CA LEU A 17 5.80 -3.85 -13.26
C LEU A 17 6.04 -5.28 -12.79
N ILE A 18 5.17 -5.76 -11.90
CA ILE A 18 5.24 -7.11 -11.32
C ILE A 18 5.06 -8.17 -12.41
N GLN A 19 4.09 -7.98 -13.32
CA GLN A 19 3.87 -8.91 -14.44
C GLN A 19 5.07 -8.95 -15.39
N THR A 20 5.69 -7.80 -15.65
CA THR A 20 6.85 -7.72 -16.57
C THR A 20 8.11 -8.33 -15.96
N VAL A 21 8.37 -8.09 -14.67
CA VAL A 21 9.47 -8.72 -13.93
C VAL A 21 9.26 -10.23 -13.84
N SER A 22 8.03 -10.68 -13.55
CA SER A 22 7.69 -12.10 -13.49
C SER A 22 7.87 -12.79 -14.85
N ALA A 23 7.47 -12.14 -15.94
CA ALA A 23 7.65 -12.67 -17.30
C ALA A 23 9.13 -12.84 -17.65
N VAL A 24 9.98 -11.84 -17.36
CA VAL A 24 11.44 -11.94 -17.57
C VAL A 24 12.04 -13.07 -16.75
N PHE A 25 11.64 -13.22 -15.48
CA PHE A 25 12.15 -14.27 -14.61
C PHE A 25 11.75 -15.67 -15.09
N ILE A 26 10.49 -15.86 -15.50
CA ILE A 26 9.99 -17.13 -16.07
C ILE A 26 10.74 -17.46 -17.36
N SER A 27 10.97 -16.48 -18.25
CA SER A 27 11.75 -16.69 -19.48
C SER A 27 13.19 -17.12 -19.20
N ILE A 28 13.86 -16.52 -18.21
CA ILE A 28 15.21 -16.92 -17.80
C ILE A 28 15.18 -18.35 -17.23
N LEU A 29 14.21 -18.68 -16.38
CA LEU A 29 14.11 -20.00 -15.76
C LEU A 29 13.85 -21.11 -16.79
N LEU A 30 12.99 -20.86 -17.78
CA LEU A 30 12.77 -21.78 -18.90
C LEU A 30 14.04 -21.97 -19.74
N LEU A 31 14.81 -20.90 -20.00
CA LEU A 31 16.04 -20.97 -20.78
C LEU A 31 17.15 -21.74 -20.05
N VAL A 32 17.29 -21.54 -18.74
CA VAL A 32 18.23 -22.28 -17.88
C VAL A 32 17.86 -23.76 -17.81
N SER A 33 16.56 -24.07 -17.66
CA SER A 33 16.09 -25.47 -17.68
C SER A 33 16.38 -26.15 -19.02
N PHE A 34 16.21 -25.43 -20.14
CA PHE A 34 16.54 -25.93 -21.47
C PHE A 34 18.05 -26.19 -21.63
N LEU A 35 18.91 -25.28 -21.16
CA LEU A 35 20.37 -25.45 -21.19
C LEU A 35 20.83 -26.64 -20.37
N SER A 36 20.25 -26.85 -19.19
CA SER A 36 20.54 -28.01 -18.35
C SER A 36 20.21 -29.32 -19.07
N MET A 37 19.08 -29.38 -19.78
CA MET A 37 18.68 -30.56 -20.56
C MET A 37 19.65 -30.86 -21.71
N VAL A 38 20.13 -29.83 -22.41
CA VAL A 38 21.10 -29.97 -23.51
C VAL A 38 22.45 -30.44 -22.99
N SER A 39 22.91 -29.90 -21.86
CA SER A 39 24.18 -30.29 -21.23
C SER A 39 24.17 -31.75 -20.76
N ILE A 40 23.11 -32.20 -20.09
CA ILE A 40 22.98 -33.59 -19.60
C ILE A 40 23.04 -34.58 -20.77
N ARG A 41 22.26 -34.35 -21.84
CA ARG A 41 22.29 -35.22 -23.03
C ARG A 41 23.65 -35.20 -23.75
N GLY A 42 24.36 -34.08 -23.70
CA GLY A 42 25.70 -33.95 -24.25
C GLY A 42 26.73 -34.81 -23.50
N VAL A 43 26.67 -34.80 -22.16
CA VAL A 43 27.55 -35.62 -21.32
C VAL A 43 27.27 -37.11 -21.47
N GLU A 44 25.99 -37.52 -21.53
CA GLU A 44 25.62 -38.93 -21.79
C GLU A 44 26.18 -39.43 -23.13
N ARG A 45 26.14 -38.59 -24.18
CA ARG A 45 26.68 -38.93 -25.50
C ARG A 45 28.21 -39.06 -25.49
N VAL A 46 28.93 -38.19 -24.76
CA VAL A 46 30.39 -38.30 -24.60
C VAL A 46 30.77 -39.56 -23.82
N GLY A 47 30.01 -39.92 -22.78
CA GLY A 47 30.21 -41.17 -22.04
C GLY A 47 30.16 -42.41 -22.94
N GLY A 48 29.16 -42.50 -23.82
CA GLY A 48 29.04 -43.63 -24.74
C GLY A 48 30.22 -43.81 -25.70
N TYR A 49 30.79 -42.71 -26.23
CA TYR A 49 31.97 -42.79 -27.09
C TYR A 49 33.26 -43.12 -26.32
N PHE A 50 33.34 -42.72 -25.04
CA PHE A 50 34.48 -43.06 -24.19
C PHE A 50 34.50 -44.56 -23.86
N ASP A 51 33.33 -45.17 -23.61
CA ASP A 51 33.21 -46.61 -23.36
C ASP A 51 33.67 -47.43 -24.59
N THR A 52 33.28 -47.02 -25.81
CA THR A 52 33.75 -47.65 -27.07
C THR A 52 35.27 -47.53 -27.26
N LEU A 53 35.87 -46.40 -26.89
CA LEU A 53 37.31 -46.19 -26.99
C LEU A 53 38.09 -47.05 -25.96
N SER A 54 37.63 -47.06 -24.70
CA SER A 54 38.36 -47.66 -23.58
C SER A 54 38.21 -49.18 -23.50
N GLU A 55 37.01 -49.71 -23.73
CA GLU A 55 36.75 -51.14 -23.53
C GLU A 55 36.95 -51.97 -24.79
N GLN A 56 36.96 -51.34 -25.97
CA GLN A 56 36.87 -52.07 -27.24
C GLN A 56 38.02 -51.74 -28.21
N ALA A 57 38.21 -50.47 -28.60
CA ALA A 57 39.19 -50.11 -29.64
C ALA A 57 40.66 -50.21 -29.18
N LEU A 58 40.95 -49.81 -27.94
CA LEU A 58 42.32 -49.82 -27.40
C LEU A 58 42.87 -51.26 -27.15
N PRO A 59 42.10 -52.20 -26.54
CA PRO A 59 42.53 -53.59 -26.43
C PRO A 59 42.78 -54.27 -27.79
N LEU A 60 41.96 -53.97 -28.81
CA LEU A 60 42.12 -54.49 -30.17
C LEU A 60 43.48 -54.09 -30.76
N ALA A 61 43.87 -52.82 -30.64
CA ALA A 61 45.16 -52.32 -31.11
C ALA A 61 46.35 -52.93 -30.36
N LEU A 62 46.24 -53.11 -29.03
CA LEU A 62 47.30 -53.66 -28.19
C LEU A 62 47.59 -55.14 -28.50
N HIS A 63 46.57 -55.99 -28.56
CA HIS A 63 46.76 -57.41 -28.87
C HIS A 63 47.26 -57.63 -30.30
N ASN A 64 46.80 -56.80 -31.25
CA ASN A 64 47.29 -56.84 -32.62
C ASN A 64 48.79 -56.49 -32.73
N ALA A 65 49.26 -55.50 -31.97
CA ALA A 65 50.68 -55.17 -31.88
C ALA A 65 51.50 -56.30 -31.23
N GLU A 66 50.99 -56.90 -30.16
CA GLU A 66 51.64 -58.03 -29.47
C GLU A 66 51.77 -59.26 -30.40
N LEU A 67 50.72 -59.57 -31.17
CA LEU A 67 50.73 -60.67 -32.12
C LEU A 67 51.73 -60.43 -33.26
N THR A 68 51.75 -59.21 -33.82
CA THR A 68 52.72 -58.80 -34.86
C THR A 68 54.15 -58.96 -34.37
N GLN A 69 54.44 -58.51 -33.13
CA GLN A 69 55.74 -58.65 -32.52
C GLN A 69 56.16 -60.13 -32.36
N SER A 70 55.24 -60.98 -31.93
CA SER A 70 55.52 -62.41 -31.74
C SER A 70 55.84 -63.13 -33.06
N VAL A 71 55.13 -62.81 -34.15
CA VAL A 71 55.40 -63.35 -35.49
C VAL A 71 56.80 -62.94 -35.98
N LEU A 72 57.17 -61.66 -35.80
CA LEU A 72 58.50 -61.17 -36.15
C LEU A 72 59.61 -61.87 -35.37
N GLU A 73 59.41 -62.10 -34.06
CA GLU A 73 60.42 -62.78 -33.23
C GLU A 73 60.56 -64.27 -33.60
N GLN A 74 59.46 -64.96 -33.96
CA GLN A 74 59.51 -66.34 -34.45
C GLN A 74 60.33 -66.47 -35.74
N VAL A 75 60.08 -65.60 -36.73
CA VAL A 75 60.83 -65.60 -38.00
C VAL A 75 62.31 -65.28 -37.78
N LYS A 76 62.60 -64.34 -36.88
CA LYS A 76 63.97 -63.97 -36.51
C LYS A 76 64.70 -65.15 -35.89
N LEU A 77 64.10 -65.82 -34.90
CA LEU A 77 64.69 -67.02 -34.27
C LEU A 77 64.88 -68.15 -35.29
N LEU A 78 63.93 -68.37 -36.18
CA LEU A 78 64.03 -69.38 -37.25
C LEU A 78 65.20 -69.07 -38.20
N THR A 79 65.33 -67.81 -38.64
CA THR A 79 66.41 -67.39 -39.54
C THR A 79 67.79 -67.55 -38.88
N TYR A 80 67.92 -67.28 -37.58
CA TYR A 80 69.16 -67.55 -36.86
C TYR A 80 69.42 -69.05 -36.72
N SER A 81 68.37 -69.86 -36.53
CA SER A 81 68.50 -71.30 -36.36
C SER A 81 69.06 -72.01 -37.60
N THR A 82 68.68 -71.59 -38.82
CA THR A 82 69.21 -72.20 -40.06
C THR A 82 70.72 -71.98 -40.26
N GLN A 83 71.31 -71.03 -39.55
CA GLN A 83 72.76 -70.78 -39.56
C GLN A 83 73.50 -71.52 -38.43
N SER A 84 72.79 -72.12 -37.47
CA SER A 84 73.43 -72.80 -36.33
C SER A 84 73.96 -74.18 -36.72
N THR A 85 75.16 -74.50 -36.25
CA THR A 85 75.81 -75.81 -36.40
C THR A 85 75.74 -76.66 -35.14
N ASP A 86 75.23 -76.11 -34.03
CA ASP A 86 75.15 -76.79 -32.74
C ASP A 86 73.74 -77.35 -32.49
N LEU A 87 73.63 -78.65 -32.23
CA LEU A 87 72.34 -79.33 -32.03
C LEU A 87 71.65 -78.91 -30.73
N ASP A 88 72.38 -78.53 -29.68
CA ASP A 88 71.78 -78.13 -28.40
C ASP A 88 71.10 -76.76 -28.52
N THR A 89 71.75 -75.80 -29.18
CA THR A 89 71.15 -74.49 -29.50
C THR A 89 69.95 -74.61 -30.46
N LEU A 90 69.96 -75.53 -31.43
CA LEU A 90 68.81 -75.78 -32.30
C LEU A 90 67.58 -76.28 -31.51
N ASN A 91 67.78 -77.22 -30.58
CA ASN A 91 66.70 -77.73 -29.72
C ASN A 91 66.18 -76.67 -28.74
N ALA A 92 67.05 -75.83 -28.18
CA ALA A 92 66.63 -74.72 -27.32
C ALA A 92 65.83 -73.65 -28.09
N THR A 93 66.25 -73.36 -29.33
CA THR A 93 65.56 -72.42 -30.21
C THR A 93 64.19 -72.96 -30.61
N ARG A 94 64.07 -74.27 -30.86
CA ARG A 94 62.78 -74.95 -31.07
C ARG A 94 61.80 -74.68 -29.93
N GLY A 95 62.23 -74.92 -28.69
CA GLY A 95 61.37 -74.70 -27.52
C GLY A 95 60.93 -73.24 -27.36
N SER A 96 61.80 -72.28 -27.72
CA SER A 96 61.47 -70.85 -27.68
C SER A 96 60.44 -70.47 -28.74
N ILE A 97 60.57 -71.01 -29.95
CA ILE A 97 59.60 -70.85 -31.05
C ILE A 97 58.25 -71.46 -30.67
N ASP A 98 58.23 -72.66 -30.08
CA ASP A 98 56.99 -73.32 -29.65
C ASP A 98 56.26 -72.51 -28.56
N GLN A 99 57.00 -71.91 -27.61
CA GLN A 99 56.43 -71.04 -26.58
C GLN A 99 55.84 -69.76 -27.19
N LEU A 100 56.55 -69.13 -28.13
CA LEU A 100 56.06 -67.95 -28.85
C LEU A 100 54.81 -68.28 -29.67
N ALA A 101 54.78 -69.42 -30.36
CA ALA A 101 53.61 -69.87 -31.12
C ALA A 101 52.40 -70.11 -30.21
N SER A 102 52.59 -70.76 -29.05
CA SER A 102 51.50 -70.94 -28.07
C SER A 102 50.96 -69.61 -27.54
N LYS A 103 51.84 -68.63 -27.29
CA LYS A 103 51.44 -67.29 -26.85
C LYS A 103 50.69 -66.56 -27.97
N SER A 104 51.20 -66.61 -29.20
CA SER A 104 50.55 -66.04 -30.37
C SER A 104 49.14 -66.58 -30.58
N ASN A 105 48.91 -67.87 -30.39
CA ASN A 105 47.57 -68.45 -30.53
C ASN A 105 46.59 -67.92 -29.47
N ALA A 106 47.03 -67.78 -28.21
CA ALA A 106 46.20 -67.18 -27.15
C ALA A 106 45.87 -65.70 -27.46
N THR A 107 46.87 -64.92 -27.86
CA THR A 107 46.67 -63.51 -28.26
C THR A 107 45.77 -63.39 -29.49
N LEU A 108 45.86 -64.33 -30.44
CA LEU A 108 44.97 -64.38 -31.60
C LEU A 108 43.52 -64.66 -31.19
N GLU A 109 43.26 -65.59 -30.27
CA GLU A 109 41.90 -65.84 -29.76
C GLU A 109 41.28 -64.60 -29.08
N GLU A 110 42.06 -63.90 -28.25
CA GLU A 110 41.61 -62.65 -27.61
C GLU A 110 41.33 -61.54 -28.63
N LEU A 111 42.24 -61.36 -29.59
CA LEU A 111 42.08 -60.40 -30.68
C LEU A 111 40.82 -60.69 -31.50
N LEU A 112 40.58 -61.97 -31.84
CA LEU A 112 39.40 -62.38 -32.59
C LEU A 112 38.11 -62.17 -31.79
N PHE A 113 38.11 -62.47 -30.49
CA PHE A 113 36.97 -62.20 -29.61
C PHE A 113 36.62 -60.71 -29.57
N ILE A 114 37.61 -59.83 -29.36
CA ILE A 114 37.40 -58.38 -29.34
C ILE A 114 36.92 -57.88 -30.71
N SER A 115 37.47 -58.43 -31.80
CA SER A 115 37.09 -58.04 -33.16
C SER A 115 35.62 -58.34 -33.52
N GLN A 116 34.93 -59.24 -32.80
CA GLN A 116 33.48 -59.45 -32.99
C GLN A 116 32.65 -58.19 -32.70
N SER A 117 33.17 -57.30 -31.83
CA SER A 117 32.54 -56.02 -31.53
C SER A 117 32.74 -54.99 -32.66
N PHE A 118 33.61 -55.29 -33.63
CA PHE A 118 33.91 -54.45 -34.79
C PHE A 118 33.82 -55.25 -36.10
N PRO A 119 32.59 -55.55 -36.57
CA PRO A 119 32.38 -56.35 -37.78
C PRO A 119 33.06 -55.77 -39.04
N ASP A 120 33.27 -54.45 -39.04
CA ASP A 120 33.91 -53.72 -40.15
C ASP A 120 35.45 -53.66 -40.02
N ALA A 121 36.03 -54.06 -38.88
CA ALA A 121 37.47 -53.96 -38.64
C ALA A 121 38.28 -55.08 -39.29
N ILE A 122 37.70 -56.28 -39.36
CA ILE A 122 38.27 -57.45 -40.02
C ILE A 122 37.14 -58.31 -40.57
N SER A 123 37.23 -58.71 -41.84
CA SER A 123 36.18 -59.56 -42.43
C SER A 123 36.25 -60.98 -41.87
N LEU A 124 35.12 -61.70 -41.87
CA LEU A 124 35.07 -63.13 -41.52
C LEU A 124 36.07 -63.96 -42.32
N GLU A 125 36.31 -63.60 -43.58
CA GLU A 125 37.30 -64.24 -44.44
C GLU A 125 38.73 -63.96 -43.96
N GLN A 126 39.05 -62.71 -43.62
CA GLN A 126 40.37 -62.33 -43.08
C GLN A 126 40.64 -62.96 -41.71
N GLN A 127 39.62 -63.08 -40.85
CA GLN A 127 39.74 -63.78 -39.56
C GLN A 127 40.12 -65.25 -39.78
N GLN A 128 39.42 -65.94 -40.69
CA GLN A 128 39.70 -67.34 -41.00
C GLN A 128 41.08 -67.50 -41.63
N ASN A 129 41.43 -66.67 -42.61
CA ASN A 129 42.76 -66.69 -43.24
C ASN A 129 43.87 -66.43 -42.21
N LEU A 130 43.67 -65.52 -41.26
CA LEU A 130 44.66 -65.25 -40.21
C LEU A 130 44.87 -66.47 -39.28
N ILE A 131 43.80 -67.19 -38.94
CA ILE A 131 43.89 -68.45 -38.17
C ILE A 131 44.67 -69.49 -38.97
N ASP A 132 44.31 -69.68 -40.24
CA ASP A 132 44.91 -70.70 -41.10
C ASP A 132 46.38 -70.39 -41.39
N ASP A 133 46.71 -69.13 -41.71
CA ASP A 133 48.07 -68.65 -41.95
C ASP A 133 48.95 -68.79 -40.71
N MET A 134 48.42 -68.50 -39.51
CA MET A 134 49.15 -68.66 -38.24
C MET A 134 49.44 -70.13 -37.93
N ALA A 135 48.48 -71.02 -38.16
CA ALA A 135 48.67 -72.47 -37.99
C ALA A 135 49.67 -73.04 -39.01
N GLN A 136 49.60 -72.56 -40.26
CA GLN A 136 50.53 -72.93 -41.32
C GLN A 136 51.94 -72.41 -41.01
N LEU A 137 52.07 -71.18 -40.51
CA LEU A 137 53.35 -70.58 -40.11
C LEU A 137 54.05 -71.43 -39.05
N GLN A 138 53.32 -71.87 -38.03
CA GLN A 138 53.85 -72.75 -36.99
C GLN A 138 54.35 -74.08 -37.58
N THR A 139 53.56 -74.68 -38.48
CA THR A 139 53.90 -75.97 -39.11
C THR A 139 55.17 -75.85 -39.96
N MET A 140 55.24 -74.85 -40.83
CA MET A 140 56.38 -74.63 -41.73
C MET A 140 57.65 -74.25 -40.98
N THR A 141 57.54 -73.43 -39.92
CA THR A 141 58.66 -73.07 -39.03
C THR A 141 59.29 -74.33 -38.42
N ASN A 142 58.47 -75.26 -37.95
CA ASN A 142 58.96 -76.53 -37.40
C ASN A 142 59.63 -77.41 -38.47
N THR A 143 59.10 -77.44 -39.70
CA THR A 143 59.71 -78.17 -40.84
C THR A 143 61.11 -77.66 -41.16
N VAL A 144 61.29 -76.34 -41.30
CA VAL A 144 62.60 -75.71 -41.58
C VAL A 144 63.63 -76.04 -40.50
N LEU A 145 63.21 -76.03 -39.24
CA LEU A 145 64.08 -76.32 -38.11
C LEU A 145 64.47 -77.81 -38.04
N LEU A 146 63.54 -78.72 -38.31
CA LEU A 146 63.82 -80.15 -38.42
C LEU A 146 64.78 -80.46 -39.58
N ALA A 147 64.63 -79.77 -40.72
CA ALA A 147 65.56 -79.87 -41.83
C ALA A 147 66.98 -79.42 -41.42
N GLN A 148 67.12 -78.36 -40.60
CA GLN A 148 68.43 -77.93 -40.09
C GLN A 148 69.08 -79.02 -39.24
N ILE A 149 68.30 -79.61 -38.34
CA ILE A 149 68.76 -80.70 -37.48
C ILE A 149 69.22 -81.88 -38.35
N GLU A 150 68.48 -82.22 -39.40
CA GLU A 150 68.86 -83.28 -40.33
C GLU A 150 70.13 -82.95 -41.14
N ILE A 151 70.28 -81.70 -41.61
CA ILE A 151 71.50 -81.22 -42.29
C ILE A 151 72.72 -81.39 -41.38
N GLN A 152 72.63 -81.02 -40.09
CA GLN A 152 73.72 -81.21 -39.14
C GLN A 152 74.01 -82.69 -38.87
N ASN A 153 72.97 -83.54 -38.78
CA ASN A 153 73.16 -84.99 -38.66
C ASN A 153 73.88 -85.58 -39.87
N LYS A 154 73.55 -85.15 -41.10
CA LYS A 154 74.25 -85.57 -42.32
C LYS A 154 75.67 -85.03 -42.37
N GLN A 155 75.91 -83.79 -41.93
CA GLN A 155 77.24 -83.22 -41.83
C GLN A 155 78.14 -84.07 -40.94
N ASN A 156 77.65 -84.45 -39.74
CA ASN A 156 78.38 -85.34 -38.83
C ASN A 156 78.69 -86.72 -39.46
N LEU A 157 77.75 -87.29 -40.21
CA LEU A 157 77.96 -88.56 -40.92
C LEU A 157 78.99 -88.41 -42.05
N ILE A 158 78.93 -87.34 -42.84
CA ILE A 158 79.90 -87.03 -43.89
C ILE A 158 81.29 -86.91 -43.29
N ASP A 159 81.46 -86.16 -42.21
CA ASP A 159 82.75 -85.95 -41.55
C ASP A 159 83.37 -87.27 -41.07
N SER A 160 82.55 -88.21 -40.58
CA SER A 160 83.01 -89.53 -40.16
C SER A 160 83.57 -90.40 -41.30
N LYS A 161 83.00 -90.29 -42.52
CA LYS A 161 83.39 -91.10 -43.69
C LYS A 161 84.38 -90.40 -44.63
N MET A 162 84.46 -89.08 -44.54
CA MET A 162 85.30 -88.23 -45.39
C MET A 162 86.77 -88.62 -45.35
N SER A 163 87.28 -88.92 -44.14
CA SER A 163 88.70 -89.21 -43.93
C SER A 163 89.14 -90.48 -44.68
N GLU A 164 88.33 -91.54 -44.64
CA GLU A 164 88.62 -92.81 -45.32
C GLU A 164 88.58 -92.66 -46.85
N PHE A 165 87.54 -92.01 -47.38
CA PHE A 165 87.42 -91.81 -48.82
C PHE A 165 88.54 -90.90 -49.37
N ARG A 166 88.86 -89.81 -48.67
CA ARG A 166 89.94 -88.89 -49.04
C ARG A 166 91.29 -89.59 -49.04
N TYR A 167 91.55 -90.45 -48.04
CA TYR A 167 92.74 -91.29 -48.00
C TYR A 167 92.78 -92.24 -49.21
N GLY A 168 91.67 -92.90 -49.52
CA GLY A 168 91.53 -93.77 -50.69
C GLY A 168 91.92 -93.06 -51.99
N VAL A 169 91.26 -91.94 -52.31
CA VAL A 169 91.48 -91.20 -53.55
C VAL A 169 92.92 -90.66 -53.65
N GLY A 170 93.49 -90.20 -52.54
CA GLY A 170 94.85 -89.65 -52.51
C GLY A 170 95.96 -90.70 -52.66
N SER A 171 95.71 -91.96 -52.33
CA SER A 171 96.74 -93.01 -52.27
C SER A 171 96.74 -93.98 -53.46
N ILE A 172 95.58 -94.24 -54.10
CA ILE A 172 95.49 -95.22 -55.20
C ILE A 172 96.41 -94.90 -56.40
N GLY A 173 96.50 -93.63 -56.80
CA GLY A 173 97.35 -93.22 -57.93
C GLY A 173 98.84 -93.43 -57.65
N PRO A 174 99.38 -92.88 -56.55
CA PRO A 174 100.77 -93.14 -56.13
C PRO A 174 101.10 -94.63 -55.96
N GLU A 175 100.19 -95.41 -55.37
CA GLU A 175 100.41 -96.85 -55.19
C GLU A 175 100.40 -97.61 -56.52
N MET A 176 99.50 -97.30 -57.44
CA MET A 176 99.51 -97.90 -58.78
C MET A 176 100.83 -97.59 -59.51
N ASN A 177 101.29 -96.34 -59.47
CA ASN A 177 102.55 -95.95 -60.11
C ASN A 177 103.76 -96.65 -59.48
N ARG A 178 103.74 -96.84 -58.16
CA ARG A 178 104.78 -97.60 -57.45
C ARG A 178 104.76 -99.08 -57.87
N ILE A 179 103.59 -99.72 -57.87
CA ILE A 179 103.43 -101.14 -58.21
C ILE A 179 103.78 -101.39 -59.68
N SER A 180 103.30 -100.55 -60.60
CA SER A 180 103.57 -100.68 -62.02
C SER A 180 105.06 -100.57 -62.36
N SER A 181 105.82 -99.75 -61.62
CA SER A 181 107.27 -99.65 -61.81
C SER A 181 108.03 -100.95 -61.58
N PHE A 182 107.45 -101.90 -60.83
CA PHE A 182 108.03 -103.22 -60.59
C PHE A 182 107.46 -104.29 -61.54
N LEU A 183 106.19 -104.19 -61.91
CA LEU A 183 105.51 -105.23 -62.70
C LEU A 183 105.68 -105.03 -64.20
N VAL A 184 105.84 -103.79 -64.65
CA VAL A 184 105.94 -103.44 -66.07
C VAL A 184 107.41 -103.46 -66.50
N GLU A 185 108.02 -104.65 -66.57
CA GLU A 185 109.43 -104.79 -66.95
C GLU A 185 109.68 -104.53 -68.46
N ASP A 186 108.69 -104.74 -69.36
CA ASP A 186 108.78 -104.38 -70.80
C ASP A 186 107.41 -104.36 -71.56
N ASN A 187 106.25 -104.33 -70.87
CA ASN A 187 104.90 -104.39 -71.51
C ASN A 187 104.30 -102.97 -71.74
N PRO A 188 104.26 -102.46 -72.99
CA PRO A 188 103.74 -101.13 -73.27
C PRO A 188 102.26 -100.96 -72.90
N GLU A 189 101.44 -101.99 -73.13
CA GLU A 189 100.01 -101.99 -72.85
C GLU A 189 99.71 -101.95 -71.35
N ALA A 190 100.47 -102.69 -70.53
CA ALA A 190 100.36 -102.62 -69.07
C ALA A 190 100.87 -101.28 -68.53
N SER A 191 101.93 -100.71 -69.11
CA SER A 191 102.39 -99.36 -68.78
C SER A 191 101.30 -98.32 -69.04
N ASP A 192 100.67 -98.40 -70.22
CA ASP A 192 99.57 -97.51 -70.60
C ASP A 192 98.40 -97.64 -69.62
N ALA A 193 97.98 -98.86 -69.29
CA ALA A 193 96.91 -99.09 -68.31
C ALA A 193 97.22 -98.48 -66.93
N ALA A 194 98.44 -98.66 -66.40
CA ALA A 194 98.85 -98.04 -65.13
C ALA A 194 98.91 -96.51 -65.20
N ASN A 195 99.37 -95.95 -66.32
CA ASN A 195 99.40 -94.51 -66.56
C ASN A 195 97.97 -93.94 -66.64
N ARG A 196 97.05 -94.62 -67.35
CA ARG A 196 95.62 -94.27 -67.40
C ARG A 196 94.98 -94.31 -66.03
N PHE A 197 95.29 -95.34 -65.22
CA PHE A 197 94.80 -95.44 -63.84
C PHE A 197 95.31 -94.28 -62.98
N THR A 198 96.62 -94.02 -63.00
CA THR A 198 97.25 -92.96 -62.20
C THR A 198 96.73 -91.56 -62.59
N SER A 199 96.54 -91.33 -63.90
CA SER A 199 95.93 -90.11 -64.43
C SER A 199 94.46 -89.97 -63.97
N SER A 200 93.68 -91.04 -64.07
CA SER A 200 92.28 -91.07 -63.62
C SER A 200 92.15 -90.85 -62.12
N ALA A 201 93.05 -91.43 -61.31
CA ALA A 201 93.13 -91.25 -59.86
C ALA A 201 93.44 -89.79 -59.48
N SER A 202 94.48 -89.20 -60.09
CA SER A 202 94.86 -87.81 -59.81
C SER A 202 93.75 -86.84 -60.20
N ALA A 203 93.11 -87.08 -61.34
CA ALA A 203 92.01 -86.24 -61.78
C ALA A 203 90.76 -86.44 -60.91
N MET A 204 90.56 -87.64 -60.34
CA MET A 204 89.49 -87.91 -59.38
C MET A 204 89.71 -87.14 -58.07
N ALA A 205 90.94 -87.08 -57.57
CA ALA A 205 91.28 -86.27 -56.40
C ALA A 205 90.90 -84.81 -56.60
N ASN A 206 91.24 -84.24 -57.75
CA ASN A 206 90.90 -82.85 -58.07
C ASN A 206 89.39 -82.63 -58.20
N THR A 207 88.68 -83.49 -58.93
CA THR A 207 87.21 -83.38 -59.06
C THR A 207 86.51 -83.59 -57.72
N PHE A 208 87.04 -84.44 -56.84
CA PHE A 208 86.49 -84.62 -55.50
C PHE A 208 86.67 -83.36 -54.64
N LEU A 209 87.84 -82.71 -54.70
CA LEU A 209 88.04 -81.42 -54.04
C LEU A 209 87.10 -80.35 -54.57
N MET A 210 86.88 -80.31 -55.90
CA MET A 210 85.91 -79.39 -56.52
C MET A 210 84.49 -79.66 -56.03
N LEU A 211 84.09 -80.93 -55.91
CA LEU A 211 82.79 -81.33 -55.35
C LEU A 211 82.64 -80.86 -53.89
N MET A 212 83.67 -81.04 -53.06
CA MET A 212 83.65 -80.60 -51.66
C MET A 212 83.49 -79.08 -51.50
N MET A 213 83.88 -78.31 -52.51
CA MET A 213 83.76 -76.85 -52.51
C MET A 213 82.41 -76.35 -53.07
N GLN A 214 81.57 -77.23 -53.64
CA GLN A 214 80.27 -76.81 -54.17
C GLN A 214 79.26 -76.58 -53.05
N SER A 215 78.63 -75.40 -53.08
CA SER A 215 77.42 -75.08 -52.29
C SER A 215 76.14 -75.21 -53.12
N ASP A 216 76.26 -75.42 -54.43
CA ASP A 216 75.17 -75.50 -55.40
C ASP A 216 75.00 -76.96 -55.84
N ILE A 217 73.80 -77.51 -55.67
CA ILE A 217 73.51 -78.91 -55.97
C ILE A 217 73.66 -79.22 -57.46
N GLU A 218 73.30 -78.31 -58.38
CA GLU A 218 73.41 -78.57 -59.82
C GLU A 218 74.88 -78.70 -60.22
N LYS A 219 75.73 -77.81 -59.71
CA LYS A 219 77.18 -77.87 -59.91
C LYS A 219 77.81 -79.09 -59.24
N ALA A 220 77.34 -79.45 -58.04
CA ALA A 220 77.79 -80.65 -57.36
C ALA A 220 77.41 -81.92 -58.13
N GLN A 221 76.23 -81.95 -58.76
CA GLN A 221 75.80 -83.05 -59.64
C GLN A 221 76.64 -83.12 -60.92
N ASP A 222 77.09 -81.99 -61.46
CA ASP A 222 78.06 -81.96 -62.57
C ASP A 222 79.40 -82.60 -62.15
N GLU A 223 79.97 -82.19 -61.01
CA GLU A 223 81.21 -82.76 -60.49
C GLU A 223 81.05 -84.25 -60.14
N TYR A 224 79.89 -84.66 -59.62
CA TYR A 224 79.56 -86.07 -59.40
C TYR A 224 79.55 -86.87 -60.70
N ARG A 225 78.97 -86.33 -61.79
CA ARG A 225 79.02 -86.97 -63.11
C ARG A 225 80.45 -87.14 -63.60
N GLN A 226 81.31 -86.15 -63.37
CA GLN A 226 82.75 -86.25 -63.68
C GLN A 226 83.43 -87.31 -62.81
N LEU A 227 83.18 -87.35 -61.49
CA LEU A 227 83.71 -88.40 -60.61
C LEU A 227 83.28 -89.80 -61.06
N ARG A 228 82.03 -89.95 -61.50
CA ARG A 228 81.50 -91.22 -62.02
C ARG A 228 82.23 -91.66 -63.29
N ASN A 229 82.50 -90.73 -64.21
CA ASN A 229 83.29 -91.01 -65.40
C ASN A 229 84.73 -91.40 -65.04
N ARG A 230 85.32 -90.73 -64.05
CA ARG A 230 86.69 -91.02 -63.59
C ARG A 230 86.80 -92.37 -62.90
N ILE A 231 85.85 -92.75 -62.04
CA ILE A 231 85.87 -94.08 -61.41
C ILE A 231 85.64 -95.18 -62.44
N ALA A 232 84.80 -94.95 -63.45
CA ALA A 232 84.65 -95.89 -64.56
C ALA A 232 85.96 -96.08 -65.34
N GLY A 233 86.65 -94.98 -65.67
CA GLY A 233 87.96 -95.03 -66.32
C GLY A 233 89.04 -95.69 -65.45
N LEU A 234 89.01 -95.42 -64.15
CA LEU A 234 89.91 -96.02 -63.16
C LEU A 234 89.67 -97.53 -63.02
N ASN A 235 88.41 -97.96 -62.96
CA ASN A 235 88.03 -99.37 -62.92
C ASN A 235 88.42 -100.10 -64.21
N LEU A 236 88.23 -99.48 -65.37
CA LEU A 236 88.63 -100.05 -66.66
C LEU A 236 90.15 -100.19 -66.72
N ALA A 237 90.89 -99.14 -66.39
CA ALA A 237 92.35 -99.17 -66.37
C ALA A 237 92.90 -100.19 -65.36
N TYR A 238 92.23 -100.35 -64.21
CA TYR A 238 92.56 -101.40 -63.24
C TYR A 238 92.34 -102.80 -63.83
N SER A 239 91.19 -103.03 -64.48
CA SER A 239 90.88 -104.31 -65.13
C SER A 239 91.86 -104.63 -66.24
N ASP A 240 92.14 -103.66 -67.12
CA ASP A 240 93.10 -103.82 -68.22
C ASP A 240 94.50 -104.14 -67.68
N PHE A 241 94.91 -103.49 -66.58
CA PHE A 241 96.18 -103.80 -65.93
C PHE A 241 96.17 -105.20 -65.31
N ALA A 242 95.07 -105.58 -64.66
CA ALA A 242 94.90 -106.88 -64.01
C ALA A 242 94.85 -108.05 -65.00
N ASP A 243 94.39 -107.83 -66.24
CA ASP A 243 94.40 -108.85 -67.29
C ASP A 243 95.84 -109.28 -67.64
N TRP A 244 96.77 -108.34 -67.62
CA TRP A 244 98.20 -108.61 -67.81
C TRP A 244 98.88 -109.07 -66.52
N HIS A 245 98.50 -108.47 -65.39
CA HIS A 245 99.08 -108.71 -64.07
C HIS A 245 97.99 -109.05 -63.05
N PRO A 246 97.48 -110.31 -63.04
CA PRO A 246 96.43 -110.72 -62.12
C PRO A 246 96.84 -110.62 -60.64
N ASP A 247 98.15 -110.67 -60.39
CA ASP A 247 98.79 -110.50 -59.10
C ASP A 247 98.59 -109.10 -58.50
N ILE A 248 98.16 -108.10 -59.28
CA ILE A 248 97.81 -106.78 -58.75
C ILE A 248 96.76 -106.85 -57.64
N ALA A 249 95.89 -107.88 -57.67
CA ALA A 249 94.88 -108.12 -56.64
C ALA A 249 95.46 -108.51 -55.27
N GLU A 250 96.72 -108.99 -55.21
CA GLU A 250 97.39 -109.35 -53.96
C GLU A 250 98.00 -108.13 -53.24
N PHE A 251 98.11 -106.98 -53.92
CA PHE A 251 98.64 -105.76 -53.33
C PHE A 251 97.58 -105.05 -52.49
N ALA A 252 97.47 -105.45 -51.22
CA ALA A 252 96.62 -104.82 -50.23
C ALA A 252 96.81 -103.29 -50.13
N SER A 253 98.02 -102.80 -50.40
CA SER A 253 98.32 -101.35 -50.39
C SER A 253 97.58 -100.57 -51.47
N LEU A 254 97.14 -101.22 -52.55
CA LEU A 254 96.31 -100.63 -53.60
C LEU A 254 94.85 -101.03 -53.46
N THR A 255 94.55 -102.31 -53.19
CA THR A 255 93.17 -102.82 -53.18
C THR A 255 92.34 -102.23 -52.03
N ALA A 256 92.91 -102.02 -50.83
CA ALA A 256 92.18 -101.42 -49.72
C ALA A 256 91.79 -99.94 -49.98
N PRO A 257 92.71 -99.04 -50.36
CA PRO A 257 92.35 -97.70 -50.82
C PRO A 257 91.37 -97.68 -52.01
N TYR A 258 91.51 -98.61 -52.94
CA TYR A 258 90.63 -98.72 -54.10
C TYR A 258 89.19 -99.10 -53.71
N GLU A 259 89.02 -100.03 -52.77
CA GLU A 259 87.69 -100.33 -52.22
C GLU A 259 87.13 -99.15 -51.40
N MET A 260 87.94 -98.43 -50.61
CA MET A 260 87.50 -97.20 -49.92
C MET A 260 86.94 -96.17 -50.90
N VAL A 261 87.57 -96.02 -52.08
CA VAL A 261 87.04 -95.16 -53.14
C VAL A 261 85.73 -95.73 -53.69
N LYS A 262 85.64 -97.02 -53.97
CA LYS A 262 84.38 -97.62 -54.46
C LYS A 262 83.23 -97.47 -53.46
N GLU A 263 83.50 -97.65 -52.17
CA GLU A 263 82.51 -97.47 -51.09
C GLU A 263 81.95 -96.04 -51.04
N GLY A 264 82.77 -95.03 -51.36
CA GLY A 264 82.32 -93.64 -51.40
C GLY A 264 81.24 -93.33 -52.44
N PHE A 265 81.08 -94.17 -53.47
CA PHE A 265 80.04 -94.06 -54.49
C PHE A 265 78.76 -94.85 -54.16
N THR A 266 78.74 -95.62 -53.07
CA THR A 266 77.51 -96.31 -52.63
C THR A 266 76.46 -95.32 -52.13
N GLU A 267 75.20 -95.74 -51.98
CA GLU A 267 74.12 -94.86 -51.47
C GLU A 267 74.41 -94.31 -50.06
N GLN A 268 75.16 -95.06 -49.25
CA GLN A 268 75.64 -94.60 -47.94
C GLN A 268 77.07 -94.03 -47.98
N GLY A 269 77.66 -93.93 -49.16
CA GLY A 269 79.00 -93.39 -49.40
C GLY A 269 79.03 -91.88 -49.24
N VAL A 270 80.22 -91.34 -48.96
CA VAL A 270 80.40 -89.91 -48.66
C VAL A 270 79.90 -89.00 -49.78
N ILE A 271 80.03 -89.42 -51.05
CA ILE A 271 79.64 -88.61 -52.21
C ILE A 271 78.12 -88.43 -52.27
N LYS A 272 77.37 -89.52 -52.08
CA LYS A 272 75.90 -89.49 -52.08
C LYS A 272 75.36 -88.72 -50.87
N GLN A 273 76.00 -88.86 -49.71
CA GLN A 273 75.62 -88.07 -48.53
C GLN A 273 75.89 -86.58 -48.70
N LEU A 274 77.00 -86.19 -49.37
CA LEU A 274 77.26 -84.79 -49.73
C LEU A 274 76.17 -84.20 -50.64
N LEU A 275 75.76 -84.93 -51.69
CA LEU A 275 74.68 -84.49 -52.58
C LEU A 275 73.34 -84.39 -51.84
N SER A 276 72.99 -85.41 -51.04
CA SER A 276 71.75 -85.40 -50.25
C SER A 276 71.72 -84.26 -49.22
N LYS A 277 72.87 -83.90 -48.64
CA LYS A 277 72.96 -82.72 -47.76
C LYS A 277 72.71 -81.43 -48.55
N LEU A 278 73.31 -81.28 -49.73
CA LEU A 278 73.12 -80.09 -50.57
C LEU A 278 71.66 -79.96 -51.05
N GLU A 279 71.00 -81.08 -51.39
CA GLU A 279 69.56 -81.09 -51.70
C GLU A 279 68.71 -80.61 -50.52
N LEU A 280 69.00 -81.08 -49.30
CA LEU A 280 68.30 -80.62 -48.10
C LEU A 280 68.56 -79.14 -47.78
N VAL A 281 69.80 -78.66 -47.97
CA VAL A 281 70.13 -77.23 -47.79
C VAL A 281 69.32 -76.39 -48.77
N GLN A 282 69.25 -76.77 -50.05
CA GLN A 282 68.44 -76.04 -51.03
C GLN A 282 66.95 -76.07 -50.70
N GLN A 283 66.41 -77.23 -50.30
CA GLN A 283 65.01 -77.33 -49.89
C GLN A 283 64.71 -76.46 -48.66
N GLN A 284 65.59 -76.47 -47.67
CA GLN A 284 65.43 -75.64 -46.48
C GLN A 284 65.47 -74.15 -46.80
N GLU A 285 66.35 -73.70 -47.71
CA GLU A 285 66.38 -72.30 -48.15
C GLU A 285 65.05 -71.89 -48.81
N GLN A 286 64.45 -72.79 -49.60
CA GLN A 286 63.13 -72.57 -50.20
C GLN A 286 62.03 -72.51 -49.12
N ASP A 287 61.98 -73.49 -48.22
CA ASP A 287 60.98 -73.55 -47.15
C ASP A 287 61.08 -72.33 -46.22
N LEU A 288 62.31 -71.87 -45.92
CA LEU A 288 62.54 -70.64 -45.15
C LEU A 288 62.00 -69.40 -45.88
N ALA A 289 62.21 -69.31 -47.19
CA ALA A 289 61.67 -68.21 -47.99
C ALA A 289 60.14 -68.21 -47.98
N GLU A 290 59.50 -69.38 -48.04
CA GLU A 290 58.05 -69.50 -47.94
C GLU A 290 57.53 -69.12 -46.54
N VAL A 291 58.22 -69.52 -45.46
CA VAL A 291 57.90 -69.09 -44.09
C VAL A 291 57.96 -67.57 -43.96
N ILE A 292 59.03 -66.94 -44.47
CA ILE A 292 59.17 -65.48 -44.45
C ILE A 292 58.05 -64.81 -45.25
N SER A 293 57.69 -65.37 -46.41
CA SER A 293 56.58 -64.86 -47.22
C SER A 293 55.25 -64.95 -46.49
N LEU A 294 54.94 -66.09 -45.87
CA LEU A 294 53.71 -66.30 -45.10
C LEU A 294 53.65 -65.37 -43.88
N ALA A 295 54.77 -65.21 -43.16
CA ALA A 295 54.85 -64.27 -42.04
C ALA A 295 54.58 -62.82 -42.49
N ASN A 296 55.07 -62.42 -43.66
CA ASN A 296 54.75 -61.10 -44.23
C ASN A 296 53.25 -60.97 -44.57
N THR A 297 52.60 -62.02 -45.06
CA THR A 297 51.14 -62.03 -45.26
C THR A 297 50.39 -61.82 -43.95
N VAL A 298 50.75 -62.57 -42.91
CA VAL A 298 50.18 -62.42 -41.56
C VAL A 298 50.38 -60.99 -41.04
N ILE A 299 51.60 -60.47 -41.10
CA ILE A 299 51.93 -59.11 -40.65
C ILE A 299 51.15 -58.06 -41.46
N ASN A 300 50.95 -58.25 -42.77
CA ASN A 300 50.15 -57.33 -43.58
C ASN A 300 48.67 -57.31 -43.15
N THR A 301 48.08 -58.47 -42.87
CA THR A 301 46.71 -58.56 -42.33
C THR A 301 46.61 -57.89 -40.96
N LEU A 302 47.58 -58.13 -40.07
CA LEU A 302 47.65 -57.47 -38.77
C LEU A 302 47.85 -55.95 -38.92
N ASN A 303 48.65 -55.48 -39.87
CA ASN A 303 48.82 -54.05 -40.15
C ASN A 303 47.52 -53.40 -40.65
N GLN A 304 46.73 -54.08 -41.47
CA GLN A 304 45.41 -53.60 -41.88
C GLN A 304 44.48 -53.46 -40.67
N LEU A 305 44.45 -54.46 -39.79
CA LEU A 305 43.69 -54.39 -38.55
C LEU A 305 44.17 -53.24 -37.65
N SER A 306 45.48 -52.99 -37.59
CA SER A 306 46.06 -51.88 -36.84
C SER A 306 45.62 -50.53 -37.40
N PHE A 307 45.55 -50.41 -38.72
CA PHE A 307 45.09 -49.20 -39.39
C PHE A 307 43.62 -48.94 -39.08
N THR A 308 42.76 -49.95 -39.14
CA THR A 308 41.34 -49.79 -38.81
C THR A 308 41.12 -49.48 -37.34
N ALA A 309 41.86 -50.13 -36.43
CA ALA A 309 41.82 -49.82 -35.01
C ALA A 309 42.26 -48.36 -34.74
N SER A 310 43.29 -47.87 -35.43
CA SER A 310 43.72 -46.48 -35.35
C SER A 310 42.67 -45.50 -35.89
N GLN A 311 41.99 -45.83 -37.00
CA GLN A 311 40.90 -45.00 -37.53
C GLN A 311 39.71 -44.92 -36.57
N LEU A 312 39.34 -46.04 -35.92
CA LEU A 312 38.26 -46.07 -34.93
C LEU A 312 38.60 -45.21 -33.69
N ILE A 313 39.87 -45.21 -33.28
CA ILE A 313 40.38 -44.35 -32.20
C ILE A 313 40.30 -42.87 -32.61
N ASP A 314 40.80 -42.53 -33.80
CA ASP A 314 40.80 -41.15 -34.32
C ASP A 314 39.38 -40.61 -34.53
N GLU A 315 38.46 -41.43 -35.06
CA GLU A 315 37.06 -41.05 -35.27
C GLU A 315 36.34 -40.84 -33.94
N SER A 316 36.55 -41.73 -32.97
CA SER A 316 35.97 -41.60 -31.64
C SER A 316 36.50 -40.36 -30.92
N GLU A 317 37.80 -40.08 -31.01
CA GLU A 317 38.41 -38.87 -30.45
C GLU A 317 37.87 -37.59 -31.11
N LEU A 318 37.74 -37.58 -32.44
CA LEU A 318 37.19 -36.46 -33.20
C LEU A 318 35.75 -36.15 -32.76
N VAL A 319 34.89 -37.18 -32.66
CA VAL A 319 33.48 -37.02 -32.28
C VAL A 319 33.34 -36.56 -30.82
N VAL A 320 34.17 -37.07 -29.91
CA VAL A 320 34.21 -36.61 -28.51
C VAL A 320 34.61 -35.14 -28.45
N ASN A 321 35.70 -34.75 -29.10
CA ASN A 321 36.18 -33.36 -29.13
C ASN A 321 35.18 -32.40 -29.80
N GLN A 322 34.54 -32.82 -30.90
CA GLN A 322 33.48 -32.04 -31.55
C GLN A 322 32.22 -31.91 -30.68
N THR A 323 31.84 -32.96 -29.96
CA THR A 323 30.68 -32.92 -29.06
C THR A 323 30.93 -31.99 -27.87
N ILE A 324 32.13 -32.05 -27.27
CA ILE A 324 32.54 -31.15 -26.18
C ILE A 324 32.55 -29.69 -26.66
N THR A 325 33.21 -29.40 -27.78
CA THR A 325 33.29 -28.02 -28.31
C THR A 325 31.93 -27.46 -28.74
N ASN A 326 31.02 -28.29 -29.23
CA ASN A 326 29.64 -27.88 -29.53
C ASN A 326 28.83 -27.60 -28.25
N ILE A 327 28.99 -28.40 -27.20
CA ILE A 327 28.39 -28.13 -25.88
C ILE A 327 28.90 -26.80 -25.34
N ASP A 328 30.21 -26.55 -25.36
CA ASP A 328 30.81 -25.30 -24.90
C ASP A 328 30.29 -24.09 -25.69
N ARG A 329 30.17 -24.20 -27.02
CA ARG A 329 29.61 -23.13 -27.86
C ARG A 329 28.15 -22.84 -27.54
N VAL A 330 27.32 -23.87 -27.38
CA VAL A 330 25.89 -23.69 -27.04
C VAL A 330 25.76 -23.07 -25.65
N LEU A 331 26.55 -23.50 -24.67
CA LEU A 331 26.56 -22.91 -23.33
C LEU A 331 27.03 -21.45 -23.35
N PHE A 332 28.09 -21.14 -24.08
CA PHE A 332 28.63 -19.78 -24.19
C PHE A 332 27.66 -18.82 -24.88
N ILE A 333 27.13 -19.18 -26.06
CA ILE A 333 26.18 -18.34 -26.80
C ILE A 333 24.90 -18.13 -25.98
N SER A 334 24.38 -19.18 -25.37
CA SER A 334 23.16 -19.10 -24.59
C SER A 334 23.35 -18.31 -23.29
N GLY A 335 24.53 -18.42 -22.65
CA GLY A 335 24.92 -17.55 -21.53
C GLY A 335 24.99 -16.08 -21.92
N LEU A 336 25.53 -15.78 -23.11
CA LEU A 336 25.59 -14.42 -23.66
C LEU A 336 24.18 -13.88 -23.98
N VAL A 337 23.29 -14.72 -24.52
CA VAL A 337 21.87 -14.37 -24.75
C VAL A 337 21.15 -14.09 -23.43
N ILE A 338 21.33 -14.92 -22.40
CA ILE A 338 20.78 -14.65 -21.05
C ILE A 338 21.30 -13.31 -20.52
N ALA A 339 22.61 -13.06 -20.62
CA ALA A 339 23.21 -11.81 -20.15
C ALA A 339 22.66 -10.59 -20.90
N ILE A 340 22.49 -10.66 -22.22
CA ILE A 340 21.88 -9.61 -23.03
C ILE A 340 20.42 -9.37 -22.62
N ILE A 341 19.63 -10.43 -22.44
CA ILE A 341 18.23 -10.30 -22.00
C ILE A 341 18.17 -9.62 -20.63
N ILE A 342 19.01 -10.02 -19.67
CA ILE A 342 19.08 -9.40 -18.34
C ILE A 342 19.44 -7.91 -18.46
N VAL A 343 20.46 -7.55 -19.24
CA VAL A 343 20.91 -6.16 -19.40
C VAL A 343 19.85 -5.30 -20.11
N LEU A 344 19.22 -5.80 -21.17
CA LEU A 344 18.16 -5.10 -21.89
C LEU A 344 16.91 -4.93 -21.02
N SER A 345 16.47 -5.98 -20.33
CA SER A 345 15.37 -5.92 -19.38
C SER A 345 15.67 -4.93 -18.26
N TRP A 346 16.90 -4.91 -17.72
CA TRP A 346 17.32 -3.92 -16.72
C TRP A 346 17.27 -2.48 -17.25
N LEU A 347 17.80 -2.21 -18.44
CA LEU A 347 17.79 -0.88 -19.05
C LEU A 347 16.36 -0.37 -19.30
N VAL A 348 15.49 -1.22 -19.86
CA VAL A 348 14.09 -0.88 -20.16
C VAL A 348 13.31 -0.66 -18.86
N LEU A 349 13.38 -1.60 -17.90
CA LEU A 349 12.70 -1.48 -16.61
C LEU A 349 13.19 -0.25 -15.84
N ARG A 350 14.50 -0.01 -15.78
CA ARG A 350 15.09 1.18 -15.14
C ARG A 350 14.53 2.46 -15.73
N ARG A 351 14.52 2.59 -17.06
CA ARG A 351 14.05 3.82 -17.73
C ARG A 351 12.55 4.03 -17.54
N TRP A 352 11.76 2.95 -17.60
CA TRP A 352 10.32 2.97 -17.45
C TRP A 352 9.86 3.30 -16.03
N VAL A 353 10.47 2.66 -15.01
CA VAL A 353 10.21 2.92 -13.60
C VAL A 353 10.67 4.31 -13.19
N ASN A 354 11.90 4.73 -13.56
CA ASN A 354 12.41 6.06 -13.23
C ASN A 354 11.56 7.19 -13.81
N LYS A 355 10.95 6.99 -15.00
CA LYS A 355 10.06 8.00 -15.59
C LYS A 355 8.81 8.20 -14.73
N GLY A 356 8.18 7.12 -14.26
CA GLY A 356 7.02 7.20 -13.38
C GLY A 356 7.37 7.74 -11.99
N LEU A 357 8.49 7.30 -11.41
CA LEU A 357 8.98 7.80 -10.12
C LEU A 357 9.28 9.29 -10.18
N LYS A 358 10.08 9.74 -11.16
CA LYS A 358 10.43 11.17 -11.31
C LYS A 358 9.18 12.05 -11.44
N ASN A 359 8.16 11.58 -12.16
CA ASN A 359 6.89 12.28 -12.31
C ASN A 359 6.15 12.41 -10.96
N ILE A 360 6.07 11.34 -10.17
CA ILE A 360 5.48 11.39 -8.81
C ILE A 360 6.31 12.28 -7.88
N THR A 361 7.64 12.15 -7.88
CA THR A 361 8.52 12.94 -6.99
C THR A 361 8.47 14.43 -7.33
N GLN A 362 8.46 14.76 -8.61
CA GLN A 362 8.34 16.15 -9.07
C GLN A 362 6.99 16.74 -8.65
N GLN A 363 5.91 15.98 -8.80
CA GLN A 363 4.59 16.42 -8.33
C GLN A 363 4.58 16.60 -6.80
N LEU A 364 5.12 15.65 -6.03
CA LEU A 364 5.23 15.78 -4.56
C LEU A 364 6.07 17.01 -4.15
N SER A 365 7.11 17.37 -4.90
CA SER A 365 7.88 18.60 -4.67
C SER A 365 7.02 19.85 -4.86
N LEU A 366 6.19 19.89 -5.90
CA LEU A 366 5.23 20.98 -6.12
C LEU A 366 4.24 21.07 -4.95
N LEU A 367 3.70 19.94 -4.49
CA LEU A 367 2.81 19.92 -3.31
C LEU A 367 3.51 20.45 -2.04
N ALA A 368 4.78 20.10 -1.83
CA ALA A 368 5.57 20.59 -0.69
C ALA A 368 5.85 22.11 -0.78
N GLU A 369 5.91 22.64 -1.99
CA GLU A 369 6.01 24.08 -2.28
C GLU A 369 4.65 24.79 -2.30
N HIS A 370 3.56 24.10 -1.91
CA HIS A 370 2.18 24.60 -1.90
C HIS A 370 1.60 24.89 -3.30
N ASP A 371 2.16 24.29 -4.36
CA ASP A 371 1.64 24.36 -5.73
C ASP A 371 0.73 23.15 -6.04
N PHE A 372 -0.58 23.40 -6.01
CA PHE A 372 -1.65 22.47 -6.36
C PHE A 372 -2.25 22.79 -7.74
N SER A 373 -1.59 23.64 -8.56
CA SER A 373 -2.11 24.09 -9.86
C SER A 373 -1.96 23.06 -10.98
N LYS A 374 -1.12 22.05 -10.77
CA LYS A 374 -0.77 21.03 -11.77
C LYS A 374 -1.20 19.65 -11.28
N GLN A 375 -1.58 18.79 -12.21
CA GLN A 375 -1.84 17.38 -11.95
C GLN A 375 -0.70 16.52 -12.47
N SER A 376 -0.42 15.42 -11.78
CA SER A 376 0.53 14.40 -12.22
C SER A 376 -0.01 13.68 -13.45
N VAL A 377 0.85 13.52 -14.47
CA VAL A 377 0.51 12.78 -15.69
C VAL A 377 0.59 11.27 -15.41
N LEU A 378 -0.29 10.46 -16.00
CA LEU A 378 -0.31 9.00 -15.79
C LEU A 378 0.77 8.31 -16.63
N VAL A 379 2.03 8.32 -16.15
CA VAL A 379 3.20 7.78 -16.85
C VAL A 379 3.94 6.75 -16.00
N GLY A 380 4.45 5.69 -16.62
CA GLY A 380 5.22 4.62 -15.95
C GLY A 380 4.44 3.30 -15.90
N PRO A 381 4.86 2.34 -15.04
CA PRO A 381 4.10 1.12 -14.77
C PRO A 381 2.72 1.38 -14.19
N LEU A 382 1.79 0.45 -14.38
CA LEU A 382 0.41 0.55 -13.89
C LEU A 382 0.36 0.96 -12.41
N GLU A 383 1.20 0.36 -11.56
CA GLU A 383 1.25 0.64 -10.13
C GLU A 383 1.59 2.11 -9.85
N LEU A 384 2.53 2.69 -10.60
CA LEU A 384 2.88 4.12 -10.47
C LEU A 384 1.81 5.03 -11.06
N GLN A 385 1.11 4.61 -12.12
CA GLN A 385 -0.04 5.36 -12.65
C GLN A 385 -1.20 5.41 -11.65
N VAL A 386 -1.46 4.33 -10.92
CA VAL A 386 -2.45 4.31 -9.83
C VAL A 386 -2.05 5.27 -8.72
N ILE A 387 -0.77 5.29 -8.31
CA ILE A 387 -0.26 6.25 -7.33
C ILE A 387 -0.43 7.69 -7.83
N ALA A 388 -0.06 7.98 -9.09
CA ALA A 388 -0.25 9.29 -9.71
C ALA A 388 -1.73 9.72 -9.73
N SER A 389 -2.66 8.81 -10.04
CA SER A 389 -4.10 9.08 -9.99
C SER A 389 -4.58 9.39 -8.58
N LYS A 390 -4.16 8.61 -7.57
CA LYS A 390 -4.52 8.88 -6.17
C LYS A 390 -3.91 10.19 -5.67
N LEU A 391 -2.70 10.53 -6.11
CA LEU A 391 -2.08 11.81 -5.84
C LEU A 391 -2.90 12.96 -6.43
N ASN A 392 -3.43 12.83 -7.65
CA ASN A 392 -4.33 13.83 -8.23
C ASN A 392 -5.62 13.99 -7.42
N THR A 393 -6.21 12.90 -6.92
CA THR A 393 -7.38 12.99 -6.02
C THR A 393 -7.05 13.76 -4.73
N VAL A 394 -5.85 13.58 -4.17
CA VAL A 394 -5.38 14.36 -3.02
C VAL A 394 -5.21 15.84 -3.39
N VAL A 395 -4.63 16.14 -4.56
CA VAL A 395 -4.50 17.51 -5.07
C VAL A 395 -5.86 18.19 -5.18
N ASP A 396 -6.82 17.54 -5.85
CA ASP A 396 -8.17 18.09 -6.04
C ASP A 396 -8.89 18.31 -4.70
N SER A 397 -8.88 17.30 -3.81
CA SER A 397 -9.52 17.39 -2.49
C SER A 397 -8.88 18.45 -1.59
N THR A 398 -7.57 18.64 -1.67
CA THR A 398 -6.86 19.66 -0.90
C THR A 398 -7.12 21.05 -1.46
N ALA A 399 -7.12 21.19 -2.80
CA ALA A 399 -7.47 22.44 -3.47
C ALA A 399 -8.89 22.91 -3.10
N ASP A 400 -9.87 22.00 -3.12
CA ASP A 400 -11.25 22.31 -2.71
C ASP A 400 -11.35 22.68 -1.23
N SER A 401 -10.58 22.00 -0.36
CA SER A 401 -10.52 22.35 1.06
C SER A 401 -9.93 23.75 1.27
N VAL A 402 -8.84 24.09 0.58
CA VAL A 402 -8.23 25.44 0.63
C VAL A 402 -9.24 26.48 0.14
N ARG A 403 -9.93 26.26 -1.00
CA ARG A 403 -10.97 27.19 -1.49
C ARG A 403 -12.12 27.39 -0.51
N LEU A 404 -12.55 26.32 0.15
CA LEU A 404 -13.61 26.37 1.15
C LEU A 404 -13.17 27.17 2.38
N VAL A 405 -11.97 26.91 2.90
CA VAL A 405 -11.45 27.65 4.04
C VAL A 405 -11.24 29.13 3.68
N THR A 406 -10.73 29.45 2.49
CA THR A 406 -10.60 30.86 2.04
C THR A 406 -11.96 31.57 2.02
N ARG A 407 -13.02 30.94 1.48
CA ARG A 407 -14.39 31.49 1.52
C ARG A 407 -14.92 31.66 2.94
N ASN A 408 -14.62 30.71 3.82
CA ASN A 408 -15.00 30.80 5.23
C ASN A 408 -14.28 31.95 5.96
N CYS A 409 -12.98 32.18 5.68
CA CYS A 409 -12.25 33.32 6.22
C CYS A 409 -12.87 34.65 5.75
N GLU A 410 -13.24 34.77 4.47
CA GLU A 410 -13.91 35.97 3.97
C GLU A 410 -15.28 36.20 4.61
N THR A 411 -16.05 35.11 4.81
CA THR A 411 -17.32 35.18 5.52
C THR A 411 -17.13 35.58 6.99
N LEU A 412 -16.10 35.05 7.67
CA LEU A 412 -15.75 35.44 9.03
C LEU A 412 -15.36 36.91 9.13
N TYR A 413 -14.56 37.41 8.21
CA TYR A 413 -14.18 38.81 8.15
C TYR A 413 -15.41 39.73 8.00
N GLN A 414 -16.29 39.43 7.04
CA GLN A 414 -17.55 40.17 6.85
C GLN A 414 -18.47 40.09 8.08
N THR A 415 -18.56 38.93 8.72
CA THR A 415 -19.39 38.74 9.91
C THR A 415 -18.84 39.51 11.11
N ALA A 416 -17.53 39.58 11.24
CA ALA A 416 -16.87 40.38 12.27
C ALA A 416 -17.10 41.88 12.05
N GLU A 417 -17.00 42.37 10.81
CA GLU A 417 -17.32 43.77 10.45
C GLU A 417 -18.79 44.11 10.79
N VAL A 418 -19.74 43.26 10.37
CA VAL A 418 -21.16 43.44 10.71
C VAL A 418 -21.40 43.42 12.22
N SER A 419 -20.67 42.58 12.97
CA SER A 419 -20.79 42.50 14.43
C SER A 419 -20.22 43.75 15.12
N HIS A 420 -19.11 44.29 14.61
CA HIS A 420 -18.52 45.54 15.06
C HIS A 420 -19.49 46.71 14.86
N ASP A 421 -20.02 46.88 13.64
CA ASP A 421 -20.97 47.94 13.31
C ASP A 421 -22.25 47.83 14.17
N ALA A 422 -22.76 46.61 14.37
CA ALA A 422 -23.92 46.38 15.22
C ALA A 422 -23.63 46.74 16.69
N ALA A 423 -22.42 46.45 17.18
CA ALA A 423 -22.01 46.82 18.53
C ALA A 423 -21.92 48.34 18.69
N GLU A 424 -21.31 49.04 17.73
CA GLU A 424 -21.18 50.50 17.72
C GLU A 424 -22.56 51.18 17.69
N GLN A 425 -23.45 50.71 16.80
CA GLN A 425 -24.83 51.20 16.72
C GLN A 425 -25.58 51.00 18.03
N THR A 426 -25.44 49.82 18.67
CA THR A 426 -26.08 49.53 19.95
C THR A 426 -25.51 50.42 21.06
N ASN A 427 -24.21 50.70 21.04
CA ASN A 427 -23.56 51.61 21.99
C ASN A 427 -24.10 53.05 21.85
N SER A 428 -24.32 53.52 20.62
CA SER A 428 -24.98 54.82 20.37
C SER A 428 -26.40 54.84 20.92
N SER A 429 -27.20 53.79 20.67
CA SER A 429 -28.55 53.68 21.23
C SER A 429 -28.56 53.61 22.76
N MET A 430 -27.54 53.03 23.38
CA MET A 430 -27.41 53.01 24.84
C MET A 430 -27.17 54.42 25.42
N ASN A 431 -26.40 55.26 24.73
CA ASN A 431 -26.23 56.66 25.13
C ASN A 431 -27.56 57.43 25.07
N GLU A 432 -28.34 57.26 24.00
CA GLU A 432 -29.68 57.86 23.86
C GLU A 432 -30.66 57.36 24.94
N GLN A 433 -30.59 56.06 25.27
CA GLN A 433 -31.37 55.47 26.35
C GLN A 433 -30.99 56.09 27.70
N ASN A 434 -29.71 56.29 27.97
CA ASN A 434 -29.24 56.87 29.22
C ASN A 434 -29.70 58.35 29.37
N GLU A 435 -29.64 59.13 28.28
CA GLU A 435 -30.20 60.49 28.25
C GLU A 435 -31.72 60.48 28.53
N SER A 436 -32.45 59.54 27.93
CA SER A 436 -33.89 59.37 28.16
C SER A 436 -34.21 59.01 29.61
N LEU A 437 -33.38 58.19 30.26
CA LEU A 437 -33.51 57.84 31.68
C LEU A 437 -33.27 59.07 32.57
N GLN A 438 -32.28 59.91 32.28
CA GLN A 438 -32.03 61.16 33.01
C GLN A 438 -33.22 62.12 32.92
N ASN A 439 -33.84 62.23 31.74
CA ASN A 439 -35.06 63.02 31.56
C ASN A 439 -36.25 62.43 32.35
N MET A 440 -36.37 61.11 32.41
CA MET A 440 -37.38 60.45 33.25
C MET A 440 -37.16 60.72 34.75
N ILE A 441 -35.91 60.69 35.23
CA ILE A 441 -35.59 61.05 36.64
C ILE A 441 -36.06 62.47 36.94
N THR A 442 -35.75 63.42 36.06
CA THR A 442 -36.17 64.82 36.22
C THR A 442 -37.70 64.92 36.31
N THR A 443 -38.42 64.23 35.42
CA THR A 443 -39.89 64.20 35.41
C THR A 443 -40.47 63.58 36.67
N ILE A 444 -39.84 62.51 37.17
CA ILE A 444 -40.21 61.84 38.44
C ILE A 444 -40.03 62.80 39.63
N THR A 445 -38.93 63.56 39.69
CA THR A 445 -38.71 64.55 40.75
C THR A 445 -39.77 65.65 40.72
N GLU A 446 -40.17 66.13 39.54
CA GLU A 446 -41.27 67.08 39.39
C GLU A 446 -42.63 66.49 39.81
N LEU A 447 -42.85 65.20 39.51
CA LEU A 447 -44.03 64.46 39.98
C LEU A 447 -44.05 64.31 41.49
N GLU A 448 -42.93 63.99 42.14
CA GLU A 448 -42.84 63.92 43.61
C GLU A 448 -43.19 65.26 44.25
N ALA A 449 -42.66 66.37 43.72
CA ALA A 449 -43.00 67.70 44.19
C ALA A 449 -44.51 68.00 44.03
N SER A 450 -45.10 67.62 42.89
CA SER A 450 -46.53 67.80 42.61
C SER A 450 -47.41 66.97 43.54
N ILE A 451 -47.05 65.71 43.81
CA ILE A 451 -47.73 64.82 44.76
C ILE A 451 -47.69 65.42 46.17
N GLY A 452 -46.52 65.93 46.60
CA GLY A 452 -46.37 66.62 47.88
C GLY A 452 -47.28 67.83 48.01
N GLU A 453 -47.40 68.64 46.95
CA GLU A 453 -48.29 69.80 46.94
C GLU A 453 -49.78 69.41 46.96
N ILE A 454 -50.18 68.37 46.22
CA ILE A 454 -51.56 67.84 46.27
C ILE A 454 -51.90 67.35 47.67
N ALA A 455 -50.99 66.65 48.34
CA ALA A 455 -51.19 66.20 49.72
C ALA A 455 -51.36 67.38 50.68
N ARG A 456 -50.56 68.44 50.53
CA ARG A 456 -50.66 69.67 51.34
C ARG A 456 -51.99 70.38 51.13
N ILE A 457 -52.40 70.56 49.87
CA ILE A 457 -53.67 71.21 49.51
C ILE A 457 -54.88 70.39 49.99
N SER A 458 -54.80 69.06 49.89
CA SER A 458 -55.88 68.17 50.35
C SER A 458 -56.06 68.25 51.86
N ASN A 459 -54.97 68.25 52.64
CA ASN A 459 -55.05 68.46 54.10
C ASN A 459 -55.65 69.83 54.45
N ALA A 460 -55.21 70.91 53.79
CA ALA A 460 -55.80 72.23 54.01
C ALA A 460 -57.30 72.28 53.65
N SER A 461 -57.70 71.61 52.57
CA SER A 461 -59.11 71.52 52.17
C SER A 461 -59.96 70.72 53.16
N ASN A 462 -59.37 69.70 53.80
CA ASN A 462 -60.02 68.94 54.87
C ASN A 462 -60.26 69.81 56.11
N ASP A 463 -59.27 70.63 56.49
CA ASP A 463 -59.38 71.58 57.60
C ASP A 463 -60.45 72.66 57.31
N ASP A 464 -60.45 73.21 56.09
CA ASP A 464 -61.46 74.18 55.64
C ASP A 464 -62.88 73.58 55.63
N ALA A 465 -63.03 72.32 55.18
CA ALA A 465 -64.30 71.61 55.24
C ALA A 465 -64.74 71.40 56.70
N GLN A 466 -63.83 71.04 57.60
CA GLN A 466 -64.16 70.88 59.02
C GLN A 466 -64.60 72.20 59.67
N LEU A 467 -63.97 73.32 59.31
CA LEU A 467 -64.40 74.64 59.75
C LEU A 467 -65.79 74.99 59.22
N ALA A 468 -66.06 74.77 57.92
CA ALA A 468 -67.35 75.04 57.31
C ALA A 468 -68.49 74.18 57.91
N GLU A 469 -68.21 72.93 58.28
CA GLU A 469 -69.13 72.04 58.98
C GLU A 469 -69.51 72.65 60.35
N ASN A 470 -68.52 73.05 61.14
CA ASN A 470 -68.73 73.66 62.45
C ASN A 470 -69.53 74.98 62.37
N GLU A 471 -69.23 75.83 61.39
CA GLU A 471 -69.96 77.08 61.16
C GLU A 471 -71.41 76.81 60.70
N SER A 472 -71.65 75.78 59.89
CA SER A 472 -72.99 75.39 59.45
C SER A 472 -73.84 74.87 60.60
N VAL A 473 -73.26 74.03 61.47
CA VAL A 473 -73.90 73.54 62.70
C VAL A 473 -74.25 74.71 63.62
N THR A 474 -73.30 75.63 63.81
CA THR A 474 -73.52 76.84 64.63
C THR A 474 -74.62 77.72 64.04
N GLY A 475 -74.62 77.94 62.73
CA GLY A 475 -75.67 78.68 62.01
C GLY A 475 -77.05 78.06 62.19
N SER A 476 -77.16 76.74 62.04
CA SER A 476 -78.40 75.99 62.28
C SER A 476 -78.92 76.14 63.72
N GLN A 477 -78.02 76.10 64.71
CA GLN A 477 -78.36 76.32 66.13
C GLN A 477 -78.89 77.75 66.39
N VAL A 478 -78.22 78.77 65.84
CA VAL A 478 -78.62 80.17 65.99
C VAL A 478 -80.01 80.42 65.38
N VAL A 479 -80.28 79.86 64.20
CA VAL A 479 -81.59 79.95 63.55
C VAL A 479 -82.66 79.19 64.33
N GLY A 480 -82.34 78.02 64.88
CA GLY A 480 -83.23 77.27 65.77
C GLY A 480 -83.62 78.07 67.02
N LEU A 481 -82.66 78.77 67.63
CA LEU A 481 -82.94 79.68 68.75
C LEU A 481 -83.81 80.87 68.31
N ASN A 482 -83.58 81.41 67.11
CA ASN A 482 -84.41 82.49 66.56
C ASN A 482 -85.87 82.04 66.35
N GLN A 483 -86.08 80.83 65.84
CA GLN A 483 -87.43 80.24 65.71
C GLN A 483 -88.13 80.14 67.08
N GLN A 484 -87.43 79.69 68.13
CA GLN A 484 -87.99 79.65 69.48
C GLN A 484 -88.37 81.05 70.00
N ARG A 485 -87.54 82.07 69.73
CA ARG A 485 -87.84 83.46 70.08
C ARG A 485 -89.04 84.01 69.33
N LEU A 486 -89.15 83.72 68.03
CA LEU A 486 -90.32 84.11 67.22
C LEU A 486 -91.59 83.40 67.71
N GLN A 487 -91.53 82.13 68.11
CA GLN A 487 -92.68 81.42 68.69
C GLN A 487 -93.13 82.05 70.02
N ALA A 488 -92.18 82.43 70.88
CA ALA A 488 -92.50 83.14 72.12
C ALA A 488 -93.13 84.52 71.85
N LEU A 489 -92.67 85.23 70.81
CA LEU A 489 -93.24 86.49 70.38
C LEU A 489 -94.67 86.32 69.82
N GLU A 490 -94.93 85.23 69.11
CA GLU A 490 -96.26 84.89 68.57
C GLU A 490 -97.26 84.74 69.72
N HIS A 491 -96.87 83.99 70.75
CA HIS A 491 -97.66 83.83 71.96
C HIS A 491 -97.91 85.17 72.66
N SER A 492 -96.88 86.03 72.78
CA SER A 492 -97.04 87.36 73.38
C SER A 492 -97.98 88.28 72.59
N LEU A 493 -97.98 88.20 71.25
CA LEU A 493 -98.92 88.95 70.43
C LEU A 493 -100.35 88.41 70.57
N SER A 494 -100.51 87.09 70.67
CA SER A 494 -101.82 86.47 70.91
C SER A 494 -102.43 86.94 72.24
N LEU A 495 -101.64 87.05 73.31
CA LEU A 495 -102.09 87.60 74.60
C LEU A 495 -102.44 89.09 74.51
N ASN A 496 -101.70 89.86 73.69
CA ASN A 496 -102.00 91.27 73.47
C ASN A 496 -103.33 91.45 72.72
N GLU A 497 -103.58 90.62 71.71
CA GLU A 497 -104.85 90.59 70.96
C GLU A 497 -106.05 90.28 71.88
N GLU A 498 -105.90 89.31 72.79
CA GLU A 498 -106.91 89.00 73.81
C GLU A 498 -107.15 90.19 74.76
N SER A 499 -106.08 90.82 75.24
CA SER A 499 -106.15 92.01 76.12
C SER A 499 -106.83 93.19 75.42
N MET A 500 -106.58 93.41 74.12
CA MET A 500 -107.24 94.44 73.33
C MET A 500 -108.73 94.13 73.12
N THR A 501 -109.09 92.85 73.00
CA THR A 501 -110.47 92.40 72.90
C THR A 501 -111.23 92.62 74.22
N ASP A 502 -110.61 92.32 75.37
CA ASP A 502 -111.17 92.63 76.69
C ASP A 502 -111.32 94.15 76.89
N LEU A 503 -110.33 94.95 76.49
CA LEU A 503 -110.40 96.41 76.55
C LEU A 503 -111.57 96.97 75.73
N ASP A 504 -111.78 96.50 74.50
CA ASP A 504 -112.91 96.90 73.67
C ASP A 504 -114.26 96.58 74.36
N GLY A 505 -114.34 95.40 75.01
CA GLY A 505 -115.49 95.00 75.81
C GLY A 505 -115.74 95.92 77.01
N ARG A 506 -114.70 96.23 77.80
CA ARG A 506 -114.79 97.13 78.96
C ARG A 506 -115.16 98.56 78.58
N VAL A 507 -114.57 99.08 77.50
CA VAL A 507 -114.88 100.44 77.02
C VAL A 507 -116.34 100.54 76.54
N LYS A 508 -116.88 99.48 75.92
CA LYS A 508 -118.33 99.41 75.61
C LYS A 508 -119.20 99.44 76.87
N GLN A 509 -118.87 98.67 77.89
CA GLN A 509 -119.60 98.67 79.17
C GLN A 509 -119.56 100.05 79.86
N ILE A 510 -118.40 100.71 79.88
CA ILE A 510 -118.27 102.06 80.44
C ILE A 510 -119.11 103.05 79.65
N ARG A 511 -119.11 102.96 78.32
CA ARG A 511 -119.94 103.81 77.46
C ARG A 511 -121.42 103.69 77.80
N GLU A 512 -121.93 102.46 77.96
CA GLU A 512 -123.31 102.20 78.39
C GLU A 512 -123.62 102.84 79.74
N MET A 513 -122.72 102.72 80.73
CA MET A 513 -122.90 103.38 82.03
C MET A 513 -122.92 104.91 81.92
N VAL A 514 -122.01 105.49 81.12
CA VAL A 514 -121.94 106.94 80.90
C VAL A 514 -123.20 107.45 80.21
N ASP A 515 -123.78 106.69 79.29
CA ASP A 515 -125.06 107.03 78.65
C ASP A 515 -126.22 107.00 79.66
N VAL A 516 -126.24 106.03 80.60
CA VAL A 516 -127.21 106.02 81.71
C VAL A 516 -127.03 107.24 82.62
N ILE A 517 -125.80 107.59 83.01
CA ILE A 517 -125.52 108.76 83.86
C ILE A 517 -125.93 110.06 83.15
N SER A 518 -125.62 110.17 81.85
CA SER A 518 -126.05 111.31 81.03
C SER A 518 -127.57 111.43 81.05
N GLY A 519 -128.30 110.31 80.92
CA GLY A 519 -129.76 110.27 81.03
C GLY A 519 -130.29 110.65 82.42
N ILE A 520 -129.62 110.22 83.51
CA ILE A 520 -129.96 110.63 84.88
C ILE A 520 -129.73 112.13 85.09
N ALA A 521 -128.61 112.66 84.61
CA ALA A 521 -128.27 114.08 84.71
C ALA A 521 -129.30 114.94 83.96
N GLU A 522 -129.71 114.51 82.77
CA GLU A 522 -130.75 115.21 82.00
C GLU A 522 -132.11 115.18 82.69
N ASN A 523 -132.53 114.02 83.23
CA ASN A 523 -133.72 113.92 84.07
C ASN A 523 -133.63 114.80 85.33
N THR A 524 -132.47 114.86 85.98
CA THR A 524 -132.23 115.67 87.18
C THR A 524 -132.28 117.17 86.84
N ASN A 525 -131.74 117.57 85.69
CA ASN A 525 -131.79 118.94 85.18
C ASN A 525 -133.24 119.38 84.94
N LEU A 526 -134.07 118.49 84.37
CA LEU A 526 -135.51 118.72 84.19
C LEU A 526 -136.27 118.80 85.51
N LEU A 527 -135.99 117.91 86.47
CA LEU A 527 -136.57 117.94 87.81
C LEU A 527 -136.21 119.23 88.56
N ALA A 528 -134.94 119.65 88.48
CA ALA A 528 -134.45 120.87 89.09
C ALA A 528 -135.06 122.12 88.46
N LEU A 529 -135.24 122.13 87.13
CA LEU A 529 -135.96 123.20 86.43
C LEU A 529 -137.40 123.33 86.94
N ASN A 530 -138.11 122.20 87.06
CA ASN A 530 -139.48 122.19 87.60
C ASN A 530 -139.53 122.69 89.05
N ALA A 531 -138.56 122.30 89.88
CA ALA A 531 -138.45 122.78 91.25
C ALA A 531 -138.14 124.29 91.34
N ALA A 532 -137.27 124.82 90.46
CA ALA A 532 -136.95 126.24 90.40
C ALA A 532 -138.17 127.08 89.97
N ILE A 533 -138.96 126.58 89.01
CA ILE A 533 -140.22 127.19 88.58
C ILE A 533 -141.21 127.27 89.75
N GLU A 534 -141.38 126.18 90.52
CA GLU A 534 -142.34 126.17 91.64
C GLU A 534 -141.86 127.00 92.84
N ALA A 535 -140.54 127.06 93.08
CA ALA A 535 -139.94 127.91 94.11
C ALA A 535 -140.10 129.41 93.80
N ALA A 536 -139.99 129.82 92.53
CA ALA A 536 -140.30 131.19 92.10
C ALA A 536 -141.78 131.55 92.31
N ARG A 537 -142.66 130.56 92.17
CA ARG A 537 -144.12 130.71 92.37
C ARG A 537 -144.52 130.92 93.83
N ALA A 538 -143.77 130.36 94.78
CA ALA A 538 -143.99 130.51 96.21
C ALA A 538 -143.53 131.87 96.80
N GLY A 539 -142.93 132.75 95.99
CA GLY A 539 -142.51 134.10 96.40
C GLY A 539 -141.45 134.10 97.52
N GLU A 540 -141.54 135.03 98.47
CA GLU A 540 -140.52 135.21 99.54
C GLU A 540 -140.29 133.95 100.39
N GLN A 541 -141.28 133.07 100.55
CA GLN A 541 -141.13 131.79 101.30
C GLN A 541 -140.32 130.73 100.52
N GLY A 542 -140.24 130.84 99.18
CA GLY A 542 -139.59 129.88 98.29
C GLY A 542 -138.12 130.20 97.98
N ARG A 543 -137.60 131.33 98.47
CA ARG A 543 -136.27 131.84 98.08
C ARG A 543 -135.12 130.88 98.39
N GLY A 544 -135.19 130.17 99.52
CA GLY A 544 -134.21 129.13 99.86
C GLY A 544 -134.28 127.92 98.92
N PHE A 545 -135.49 127.51 98.51
CA PHE A 545 -135.69 126.39 97.58
C PHE A 545 -135.25 126.73 96.16
N ALA A 546 -135.46 127.97 95.69
CA ALA A 546 -135.04 128.41 94.37
C ALA A 546 -133.51 128.33 94.21
N VAL A 547 -132.77 128.76 95.24
CA VAL A 547 -131.30 128.67 95.26
C VAL A 547 -130.84 127.20 95.20
N VAL A 548 -131.49 126.31 95.96
CA VAL A 548 -131.15 124.87 95.91
C VAL A 548 -131.49 124.27 94.54
N ALA A 549 -132.63 124.62 93.94
CA ALA A 549 -133.03 124.11 92.63
C ALA A 549 -132.09 124.59 91.50
N ASP A 550 -131.67 125.86 91.51
CA ASP A 550 -130.67 126.38 90.57
C ASP A 550 -129.30 125.71 90.77
N GLU A 551 -128.90 125.42 92.02
CA GLU A 551 -127.66 124.70 92.30
C GLU A 551 -127.73 123.24 91.80
N VAL A 552 -128.87 122.56 92.00
CA VAL A 552 -129.09 121.20 91.45
C VAL A 552 -129.11 121.22 89.92
N ARG A 553 -129.72 122.23 89.29
CA ARG A 553 -129.73 122.39 87.83
C ARG A 553 -128.32 122.59 87.28
N LYS A 554 -127.53 123.43 87.94
CA LYS A 554 -126.12 123.67 87.60
C LYS A 554 -125.27 122.41 87.77
N LEU A 555 -125.50 121.63 88.83
CA LEU A 555 -124.86 120.33 89.06
C LEU A 555 -125.26 119.31 87.97
N ALA A 556 -126.54 119.26 87.58
CA ALA A 556 -127.04 118.34 86.57
C ALA A 556 -126.51 118.68 85.16
N SER A 557 -126.50 119.97 84.79
CA SER A 557 -125.86 120.45 83.55
C SER A 557 -124.35 120.20 83.55
N GLY A 558 -123.67 120.47 84.68
CA GLY A 558 -122.26 120.13 84.86
C GLY A 558 -122.00 118.62 84.71
N THR A 559 -122.89 117.77 85.23
CA THR A 559 -122.79 116.31 85.10
C THR A 559 -122.97 115.86 83.65
N SER A 560 -123.96 116.40 82.92
CA SER A 560 -124.19 116.09 81.49
C SER A 560 -123.01 116.52 80.59
N GLN A 561 -122.40 117.67 80.90
CA GLN A 561 -121.18 118.10 80.20
C GLN A 561 -120.01 117.16 80.47
N GLN A 562 -119.82 116.72 81.72
CA GLN A 562 -118.76 115.76 82.06
C GLN A 562 -119.00 114.39 81.40
N THR A 563 -120.23 113.89 81.36
CA THR A 563 -120.53 112.64 80.64
C THR A 563 -120.28 112.75 79.14
N THR A 564 -120.54 113.92 78.54
CA THR A 564 -120.20 114.18 77.13
C THR A 564 -118.69 114.18 76.90
N ASN A 565 -117.91 114.79 77.78
CA ASN A 565 -116.44 114.75 77.72
C ASN A 565 -115.92 113.31 77.86
N ILE A 566 -116.47 112.53 78.81
CA ILE A 566 -116.12 111.11 78.99
C ILE A 566 -116.48 110.31 77.73
N ARG A 567 -117.65 110.55 77.11
CA ARG A 567 -118.05 109.88 75.86
C ARG A 567 -117.04 110.13 74.73
N ASN A 568 -116.58 111.37 74.57
CA ASN A 568 -115.55 111.71 73.59
C ASN A 568 -114.23 110.98 73.89
N MET A 569 -113.79 110.97 75.15
CA MET A 569 -112.60 110.20 75.57
C MET A 569 -112.76 108.69 75.30
N MET A 570 -113.95 108.12 75.49
CA MET A 570 -114.22 106.71 75.19
C MET A 570 -114.17 106.41 73.68
N ASN A 571 -114.62 107.34 72.83
CA ASN A 571 -114.50 107.20 71.38
C ASN A 571 -113.03 107.26 70.93
N GLU A 572 -112.23 108.17 71.51
CA GLU A 572 -110.79 108.23 71.28
C GLU A 572 -110.08 106.95 71.75
N LEU A 573 -110.46 106.40 72.91
CA LEU A 573 -109.96 105.12 73.42
C LEU A 573 -110.27 103.95 72.48
N VAL A 574 -111.50 103.86 71.94
CA VAL A 574 -111.84 102.82 70.96
C VAL A 574 -111.06 102.99 69.66
N ALA A 575 -110.90 104.22 69.16
CA ALA A 575 -110.09 104.47 67.98
C ALA A 575 -108.61 104.11 68.20
N ALA A 576 -108.06 104.39 69.40
CA ALA A 576 -106.70 104.02 69.77
C ALA A 576 -106.53 102.49 69.93
N ALA A 577 -107.50 101.81 70.54
CA ALA A 577 -107.51 100.35 70.65
C ALA A 577 -107.63 99.68 69.28
N GLY A 578 -108.48 100.21 68.39
CA GLY A 578 -108.60 99.75 67.00
C GLY A 578 -107.30 99.85 66.21
N ARG A 579 -106.59 100.99 66.31
CA ARG A 579 -105.25 101.16 65.71
C ARG A 579 -104.23 100.17 66.28
N SER A 580 -104.24 99.97 67.59
CA SER A 580 -103.34 99.02 68.26
C SER A 580 -103.59 97.58 67.80
N ARG A 581 -104.86 97.19 67.65
CA ARG A 581 -105.23 95.87 67.11
C ARG A 581 -104.73 95.67 65.68
N SER A 582 -104.92 96.66 64.79
CA SER A 582 -104.40 96.59 63.42
C SER A 582 -102.87 96.40 63.39
N ALA A 583 -102.13 97.13 64.24
CA ALA A 583 -100.68 96.98 64.35
C ALA A 583 -100.27 95.58 64.87
N VAL A 584 -101.03 95.00 65.80
CA VAL A 584 -100.81 93.62 66.28
C VAL A 584 -101.07 92.60 65.15
N THR A 585 -102.14 92.77 64.37
CA THR A 585 -102.43 91.89 63.22
C THR A 585 -101.33 91.94 62.16
N GLU A 586 -100.86 93.15 61.82
CA GLU A 586 -99.73 93.33 60.90
C GLU A 586 -98.45 92.69 61.44
N SER A 587 -98.15 92.89 62.72
CA SER A 587 -96.99 92.27 63.39
C SER A 587 -97.05 90.74 63.38
N ARG A 588 -98.24 90.13 63.48
CA ARG A 588 -98.41 88.66 63.33
C ARG A 588 -98.13 88.19 61.92
N SER A 589 -98.57 88.94 60.90
CA SER A 589 -98.28 88.62 59.49
C SER A 589 -96.77 88.64 59.22
N GLU A 590 -96.09 89.70 59.67
CA GLU A 590 -94.63 89.81 59.54
C GLU A 590 -93.89 88.69 60.29
N MET A 591 -94.41 88.27 61.45
CA MET A 591 -93.83 87.17 62.20
C MET A 591 -94.02 85.81 61.52
N ALA A 592 -95.17 85.57 60.89
CA ALA A 592 -95.38 84.37 60.09
C ALA A 592 -94.38 84.28 58.93
N ASN A 593 -94.16 85.40 58.24
CA ASN A 593 -93.13 85.53 57.20
C ASN A 593 -91.73 85.26 57.79
N ALA A 594 -91.38 85.87 58.93
CA ALA A 594 -90.09 85.67 59.59
C ALA A 594 -89.87 84.21 60.04
N MET A 595 -90.93 83.51 60.46
CA MET A 595 -90.89 82.09 60.82
C MET A 595 -90.59 81.21 59.60
N GLN A 596 -91.27 81.48 58.48
CA GLN A 596 -91.04 80.79 57.22
C GLN A 596 -89.61 81.01 56.73
N THR A 597 -89.15 82.26 56.65
CA THR A 597 -87.78 82.58 56.23
C THR A 597 -86.74 81.95 57.16
N SER A 598 -86.97 81.92 58.47
CA SER A 598 -86.08 81.20 59.40
C SER A 598 -86.06 79.69 59.12
N GLY A 599 -87.19 79.09 58.73
CA GLY A 599 -87.25 77.70 58.28
C GLY A 599 -86.42 77.44 57.02
N ASP A 600 -86.54 78.31 56.02
CA ASP A 600 -85.78 78.21 54.77
C ASP A 600 -84.27 78.35 55.01
N VAL A 601 -83.85 79.27 55.89
CA VAL A 601 -82.44 79.44 56.27
C VAL A 601 -81.92 78.21 57.01
N LYS A 602 -82.70 77.62 57.91
CA LYS A 602 -82.31 76.39 58.60
C LYS A 602 -82.09 75.25 57.60
N GLN A 603 -83.00 75.07 56.65
CA GLN A 603 -82.86 74.05 55.60
C GLN A 603 -81.64 74.32 54.71
N ALA A 604 -81.29 75.58 54.46
CA ALA A 604 -80.07 75.94 53.75
C ALA A 604 -78.80 75.49 54.51
N PHE A 605 -78.74 75.72 55.83
CA PHE A 605 -77.62 75.23 56.65
C PHE A 605 -77.51 73.70 56.67
N GLU A 606 -78.63 72.97 56.77
CA GLU A 606 -78.64 71.50 56.68
C GLU A 606 -78.14 71.00 55.32
N LYS A 607 -78.47 71.69 54.22
CA LYS A 607 -77.95 71.36 52.88
C LYS A 607 -76.45 71.66 52.75
N ILE A 608 -75.96 72.73 53.38
CA ILE A 608 -74.52 73.05 53.41
C ILE A 608 -73.77 71.98 54.19
N GLU A 609 -74.28 71.53 55.34
CA GLU A 609 -73.69 70.46 56.15
C GLU A 609 -73.50 69.17 55.32
N VAL A 610 -74.54 68.73 54.60
CA VAL A 610 -74.46 67.55 53.71
C VAL A 610 -73.43 67.74 52.60
N ALA A 611 -73.39 68.93 51.97
CA ALA A 611 -72.44 69.21 50.91
C ALA A 611 -70.99 69.22 51.41
N VAL A 612 -70.74 69.80 52.60
CA VAL A 612 -69.43 69.83 53.25
C VAL A 612 -68.98 68.42 53.63
N SER A 613 -69.87 67.59 54.17
CA SER A 613 -69.58 66.18 54.48
C SER A 613 -69.15 65.39 53.23
N GLN A 614 -69.83 65.62 52.10
CA GLN A 614 -69.44 65.01 50.82
C GLN A 614 -68.07 65.53 50.31
N ILE A 615 -67.76 66.81 50.49
CA ILE A 615 -66.45 67.38 50.15
C ILE A 615 -65.37 66.69 50.97
N LYS A 616 -65.56 66.56 52.28
CA LYS A 616 -64.63 65.87 53.19
C LYS A 616 -64.35 64.43 52.74
N GLY A 617 -65.40 63.66 52.42
CA GLY A 617 -65.23 62.30 51.91
C GLY A 617 -64.47 62.22 50.57
N ARG A 618 -64.62 63.20 49.68
CA ARG A 618 -63.83 63.27 48.43
C ARG A 618 -62.37 63.64 48.71
N VAL A 619 -62.11 64.53 49.67
CA VAL A 619 -60.75 64.90 50.07
C VAL A 619 -60.01 63.70 50.66
N GLU A 620 -60.67 62.89 51.49
CA GLU A 620 -60.12 61.63 52.00
C GLU A 620 -59.74 60.66 50.86
N GLN A 621 -60.60 60.52 49.85
CA GLN A 621 -60.29 59.71 48.66
C GLN A 621 -59.08 60.24 47.87
N ILE A 622 -58.97 61.56 47.73
CA ILE A 622 -57.81 62.19 47.08
C ILE A 622 -56.53 61.86 47.87
N MET A 623 -56.53 62.02 49.19
CA MET A 623 -55.35 61.69 50.01
C MET A 623 -54.91 60.23 49.86
N VAL A 624 -55.84 59.28 49.85
CA VAL A 624 -55.52 57.86 49.62
C VAL A 624 -54.91 57.65 48.22
N ALA A 625 -55.48 58.27 47.19
CA ALA A 625 -54.94 58.19 45.83
C ALA A 625 -53.54 58.84 45.73
N THR A 626 -53.31 59.97 46.41
CA THR A 626 -52.02 60.64 46.48
C THR A 626 -50.97 59.79 47.19
N GLU A 627 -51.32 59.08 48.27
CA GLU A 627 -50.40 58.15 48.93
C GLU A 627 -50.03 56.96 48.01
N GLN A 628 -51.01 56.43 47.27
CA GLN A 628 -50.74 55.39 46.26
C GLN A 628 -49.83 55.89 45.14
N GLN A 629 -50.06 57.12 44.65
CA GLN A 629 -49.19 57.74 43.66
C GLN A 629 -47.76 57.92 44.20
N ALA A 630 -47.59 58.37 45.45
CA ALA A 630 -46.27 58.51 46.07
C ALA A 630 -45.50 57.18 46.08
N ARG A 631 -46.16 56.08 46.46
CA ARG A 631 -45.55 54.74 46.45
C ARG A 631 -45.18 54.29 45.02
N ALA A 632 -46.09 54.50 44.06
CA ALA A 632 -45.82 54.16 42.67
C ALA A 632 -44.63 54.94 42.08
N THR A 633 -44.48 56.22 42.44
CA THR A 633 -43.34 57.04 42.02
C THR A 633 -42.01 56.51 42.53
N VAL A 634 -41.95 56.03 43.78
CA VAL A 634 -40.76 55.38 44.34
C VAL A 634 -40.41 54.09 43.58
N ASP A 635 -41.41 53.26 43.26
CA ASP A 635 -41.19 52.02 42.50
C ASP A 635 -40.71 52.28 41.06
N VAL A 636 -41.22 53.33 40.42
CA VAL A 636 -40.75 53.77 39.09
C VAL A 636 -39.32 54.28 39.18
N THR A 637 -38.96 55.03 40.23
CA THR A 637 -37.59 55.49 40.46
C THR A 637 -36.61 54.32 40.55
N HIS A 638 -36.93 53.31 41.37
CA HIS A 638 -36.12 52.09 41.46
C HIS A 638 -36.00 51.34 40.13
N SER A 639 -37.08 51.31 39.35
CA SER A 639 -37.08 50.69 38.02
C SER A 639 -36.16 51.42 37.04
N ILE A 640 -36.16 52.75 37.06
CA ILE A 640 -35.27 53.58 36.24
C ILE A 640 -33.80 53.33 36.62
N THR A 641 -33.47 53.31 37.92
CA THR A 641 -32.11 53.01 38.39
C THR A 641 -31.62 51.65 37.91
N ARG A 642 -32.46 50.61 38.03
CA ARG A 642 -32.12 49.26 37.57
C ARG A 642 -31.89 49.18 36.05
N VAL A 643 -32.69 49.90 35.26
CA VAL A 643 -32.49 49.96 33.79
C VAL A 643 -31.19 50.70 33.46
N SER A 644 -30.84 51.74 34.22
CA SER A 644 -29.57 52.47 34.06
C SER A 644 -28.37 51.58 34.37
N GLU A 645 -28.38 50.85 35.48
CA GLU A 645 -27.34 49.88 35.84
C GLU A 645 -27.17 48.80 34.76
N GLN A 646 -28.28 48.24 34.26
CA GLN A 646 -28.24 47.24 33.20
C GLN A 646 -27.74 47.79 31.86
N GLY A 647 -27.98 49.08 31.59
CA GLY A 647 -27.42 49.77 30.44
C GLY A 647 -25.89 49.87 30.50
N GLU A 648 -25.33 50.15 31.68
CA GLU A 648 -23.88 50.21 31.90
C GLU A 648 -23.22 48.82 31.73
N ASP A 649 -23.83 47.77 32.28
CA ASP A 649 -23.36 46.39 32.06
C ASP A 649 -23.38 46.00 30.58
N THR A 650 -24.41 46.42 29.86
CA THR A 650 -24.54 46.17 28.41
C THR A 650 -23.44 46.91 27.65
N LYS A 651 -23.10 48.14 28.05
CA LYS A 651 -22.01 48.91 27.44
C LYS A 651 -20.66 48.21 27.57
N LEU A 652 -20.33 47.67 28.74
CA LEU A 652 -19.12 46.87 28.95
C LEU A 652 -19.08 45.61 28.06
N GLN A 653 -20.23 44.95 27.87
CA GLN A 653 -20.33 43.80 26.96
C GLN A 653 -20.11 44.20 25.50
N LEU A 654 -20.61 45.36 25.08
CA LEU A 654 -20.42 45.87 23.73
C LEU A 654 -18.95 46.20 23.45
N GLU A 655 -18.23 46.80 24.41
CA GLU A 655 -16.79 47.03 24.30
C GLU A 655 -16.02 45.71 24.08
N SER A 656 -16.36 44.67 24.85
CA SER A 656 -15.76 43.34 24.66
C SER A 656 -16.14 42.68 23.32
N MET A 657 -17.35 42.95 22.81
CA MET A 657 -17.79 42.45 21.50
C MET A 657 -17.06 43.14 20.35
N ILE A 658 -16.78 44.44 20.48
CA ILE A 658 -15.96 45.19 19.53
C ILE A 658 -14.55 44.60 19.47
N GLU A 659 -13.89 44.43 20.62
CA GLU A 659 -12.54 43.84 20.70
C GLU A 659 -12.50 42.42 20.11
N SER A 660 -13.50 41.60 20.44
CA SER A 660 -13.60 40.23 19.91
C SER A 660 -13.82 40.21 18.41
N SER A 661 -14.62 41.14 17.87
CA SER A 661 -14.86 41.25 16.44
C SER A 661 -13.59 41.67 15.70
N GLU A 662 -12.84 42.63 16.23
CA GLU A 662 -11.52 43.02 15.69
C GLU A 662 -10.55 41.84 15.67
N GLN A 663 -10.47 41.06 16.75
CA GLN A 663 -9.62 39.85 16.81
C GLN A 663 -10.05 38.80 15.77
N VAL A 664 -11.36 38.56 15.59
CA VAL A 664 -11.86 37.61 14.58
C VAL A 664 -11.51 38.09 13.18
N ALA A 665 -11.67 39.38 12.88
CA ALA A 665 -11.31 39.97 11.60
C ALA A 665 -9.80 39.83 11.33
N GLU A 666 -8.95 40.10 12.33
CA GLU A 666 -7.50 39.94 12.23
C GLU A 666 -7.10 38.48 11.97
N ILE A 667 -7.66 37.52 12.72
CA ILE A 667 -7.40 36.09 12.54
C ILE A 667 -7.84 35.63 11.15
N ALA A 668 -9.03 36.04 10.70
CA ALA A 668 -9.54 35.72 9.38
C ALA A 668 -8.62 36.27 8.28
N GLY A 669 -8.17 37.52 8.41
CA GLY A 669 -7.21 38.15 7.50
C GLY A 669 -5.86 37.42 7.48
N HIS A 670 -5.33 37.04 8.64
CA HIS A 670 -4.08 36.28 8.72
C HIS A 670 -4.24 34.87 8.09
N GLN A 671 -5.34 34.17 8.35
CA GLN A 671 -5.60 32.87 7.73
C GLN A 671 -5.73 32.99 6.22
N GLN A 672 -6.44 34.01 5.72
CA GLN A 672 -6.56 34.28 4.29
C GLN A 672 -5.18 34.55 3.65
N ALA A 673 -4.33 35.36 4.30
CA ALA A 673 -2.96 35.61 3.84
C ALA A 673 -2.09 34.33 3.81
N MET A 674 -2.26 33.43 4.78
CA MET A 674 -1.58 32.13 4.79
C MET A 674 -2.06 31.21 3.67
N LEU A 675 -3.37 31.19 3.41
CA LEU A 675 -3.97 30.40 2.33
C LEU A 675 -3.59 30.94 0.95
N HIS A 676 -3.30 32.24 0.83
CA HIS A 676 -2.82 32.86 -0.40
C HIS A 676 -1.45 32.35 -0.88
N LYS A 677 -0.69 31.67 0.00
CA LYS A 677 0.56 30.96 -0.36
C LYS A 677 0.31 29.72 -1.22
N TYR A 678 -0.91 29.16 -1.19
CA TYR A 678 -1.28 27.99 -1.98
C TYR A 678 -1.63 28.41 -3.41
N GLN A 679 -0.90 27.89 -4.40
CA GLN A 679 -1.25 28.08 -5.80
C GLN A 679 -2.25 27.02 -6.23
N LEU A 680 -3.45 27.46 -6.61
CA LEU A 680 -4.53 26.58 -7.06
C LEU A 680 -4.70 26.67 -8.58
N GLN A 681 -5.27 25.62 -9.16
CA GLN A 681 -5.63 25.63 -10.58
C GLN A 681 -6.74 26.67 -10.81
N ALA A 682 -6.55 27.56 -11.79
CA ALA A 682 -7.57 28.52 -12.19
C ALA A 682 -8.84 27.79 -12.64
N GLU A 683 -10.00 28.22 -12.15
CA GLU A 683 -11.29 27.73 -12.64
C GLU A 683 -11.38 27.99 -14.16
N LYS A 684 -11.83 26.97 -14.89
CA LYS A 684 -12.05 27.05 -16.33
C LYS A 684 -13.46 27.50 -16.65
#